data_AF-A0A7S4M0P5-F1
#
_entry.id   AF-A0A7S4M0P5-F1
#
_cell.length_a   1.000
_cell.length_b   1.000
_cell.length_c   1.000
_cell.angle_alpha   90.00
_cell.angle_beta   90.00
_cell.angle_gamma   90.00
#
_symmetry.space_group_name_H-M   'P 1'
#
loop_
_entity.id
_entity.type
_entity.pdbx_description
1 polymer ?
#
loop_
_entity_poly.entity_id
_entity_poly.type
_entity_poly.pdbx_seq_one_letter_code
_entity_poly.pdbx_strand_id
1 'polypeptide(L)'
;MVPASDTGAVEMMMWQLLGPRGVTVCHWESFGSGWFTDAEKQLKLPKLRNLKAPFGELPDLKSIDWNDDVVFTWNGTTSGVKVPNGDWIPDNRGGLSICDATSAAFAMDIPWSKIDVLTYSWQKCLGGEGAHGMLVISPRTVQRLESYKPAWPLPKIFRLTKGGKLDKAIFEGDVINTPSMACFEDYLDALKWAKGCGGLDGLIQRSMRNFNVVKSFVEKNPWIQFLAKDPATVSNTSVCLVINDLSKDQVKTMLSLLERNKVAYDIGAYRDAPAGLRIWCGPTVETADVNALMQWVDYAHTKIKNGDVKKMRITTTDGLADGAVKALSSAGHEVVKKKLSKEELAAGALAEWDAIIIRSATKLTAAIIKATAEKAGSKLRLIARAGVGVDNVDLKAASAAGVMVVNSPLSATNSVVELALGHLLAQARQITRADRTLRDGKWLKNELVGHELAGKNLGFIGFGRIGQALGRVALALGMNIHVYDPFLPDSVLANFNATRHATVQDVFRACTHITIHAFLSPQTRHMVNTEMIGLMPGVAPDGTKCGNHIVNCGRGGIIDEEAAAAALKSGKLNSLALDVFEVEPCGKSPLFESDRFQASPHIGASTIEAQNRVGAEIAGAVIAALDGSPPAGNLVNKDVQPKFGPPRAAKM
;
A
#
# COMPACT_ATOMS: atom_id res chain seq x y z
N MET A 1 -21.05 -26.16 -11.23
CA MET A 1 -20.07 -25.09 -10.87
C MET A 1 -18.74 -25.45 -11.49
N VAL A 2 -17.97 -24.46 -11.93
CA VAL A 2 -16.70 -24.67 -12.61
C VAL A 2 -15.62 -23.73 -12.05
N PRO A 3 -14.33 -24.03 -12.18
CA PRO A 3 -13.28 -23.15 -11.68
C PRO A 3 -13.10 -21.89 -12.54
N ALA A 4 -12.33 -20.93 -12.01
CA ALA A 4 -11.83 -19.74 -12.70
C ALA A 4 -12.89 -18.66 -13.02
N SER A 5 -13.80 -18.41 -12.07
CA SER A 5 -14.85 -17.39 -12.21
C SER A 5 -15.70 -17.65 -13.47
N ASP A 6 -16.53 -16.68 -13.85
CA ASP A 6 -17.30 -16.73 -15.08
C ASP A 6 -16.44 -16.85 -16.34
N THR A 7 -15.25 -16.25 -16.35
CA THR A 7 -14.30 -16.40 -17.46
C THR A 7 -14.03 -17.86 -17.77
N GLY A 8 -13.80 -18.70 -16.76
CA GLY A 8 -13.63 -20.14 -16.94
C GLY A 8 -14.89 -20.82 -17.47
N ALA A 9 -16.09 -20.38 -17.08
CA ALA A 9 -17.35 -20.91 -17.57
C ALA A 9 -17.60 -20.56 -19.05
N VAL A 10 -17.40 -19.31 -19.46
CA VAL A 10 -17.56 -18.88 -20.86
C VAL A 10 -16.58 -19.63 -21.75
N GLU A 11 -15.29 -19.63 -21.39
CA GLU A 11 -14.24 -20.32 -22.14
C GLU A 11 -14.55 -21.82 -22.27
N MET A 12 -14.94 -22.48 -21.19
CA MET A 12 -15.30 -23.90 -21.22
C MET A 12 -16.39 -24.21 -22.25
N MET A 13 -17.37 -23.33 -22.38
CA MET A 13 -18.48 -23.53 -23.31
C MET A 13 -18.10 -23.18 -24.74
N MET A 14 -17.34 -22.09 -24.95
CA MET A 14 -16.83 -21.75 -26.28
C MET A 14 -15.96 -22.86 -26.85
N TRP A 15 -15.06 -23.42 -26.05
CA TRP A 15 -14.14 -24.47 -26.48
C TRP A 15 -14.85 -25.81 -26.76
N GLN A 16 -15.99 -26.07 -26.14
CA GLN A 16 -16.71 -27.34 -26.36
C GLN A 16 -17.80 -27.26 -27.43
N LEU A 17 -18.42 -26.10 -27.62
CA LEU A 17 -19.63 -26.00 -28.46
C LEU A 17 -19.38 -25.45 -29.85
N LEU A 18 -18.41 -24.54 -30.00
CA LEU A 18 -18.23 -23.77 -31.23
C LEU A 18 -17.50 -24.57 -32.32
N GLY A 19 -17.81 -24.25 -33.59
CA GLY A 19 -17.22 -24.90 -34.77
C GLY A 19 -18.20 -25.60 -35.73
N PRO A 20 -19.29 -26.27 -35.26
CA PRO A 20 -20.22 -26.95 -36.16
C PRO A 20 -21.06 -26.03 -37.05
N ARG A 21 -21.28 -24.79 -36.61
CA ARG A 21 -22.05 -23.74 -37.29
C ARG A 21 -21.17 -22.50 -37.45
N GLY A 22 -21.65 -21.51 -38.21
CA GLY A 22 -21.06 -20.18 -38.11
C GLY A 22 -21.23 -19.63 -36.70
N VAL A 23 -20.40 -18.66 -36.35
CA VAL A 23 -20.39 -18.05 -35.01
C VAL A 23 -20.42 -16.54 -35.14
N THR A 24 -21.37 -15.89 -34.47
CA THR A 24 -21.40 -14.44 -34.32
C THR A 24 -21.03 -14.08 -32.88
N VAL A 25 -19.97 -13.29 -32.70
CA VAL A 25 -19.63 -12.75 -31.37
C VAL A 25 -19.98 -11.27 -31.34
N CYS A 26 -20.89 -10.91 -30.44
CA CYS A 26 -21.31 -9.54 -30.20
C CYS A 26 -20.46 -8.93 -29.08
N HIS A 27 -19.85 -7.77 -29.33
CA HIS A 27 -19.10 -7.08 -28.28
C HIS A 27 -19.10 -5.55 -28.43
N TRP A 28 -19.29 -4.90 -27.29
CA TRP A 28 -19.32 -3.43 -27.13
C TRP A 28 -18.58 -2.99 -25.88
N GLU A 29 -17.79 -3.90 -25.33
CA GLU A 29 -17.13 -3.81 -24.03
C GLU A 29 -15.95 -4.80 -24.00
N SER A 30 -15.14 -4.73 -22.95
CA SER A 30 -13.82 -5.34 -22.89
C SER A 30 -13.83 -6.87 -22.82
N PHE A 31 -14.76 -7.50 -22.09
CA PHE A 31 -14.80 -8.97 -21.96
C PHE A 31 -15.29 -9.64 -23.26
N GLY A 32 -16.34 -9.11 -23.89
CA GLY A 32 -16.81 -9.51 -25.21
C GLY A 32 -15.74 -9.38 -26.29
N SER A 33 -14.92 -8.32 -26.24
CA SER A 33 -13.74 -8.21 -27.11
C SER A 33 -12.72 -9.34 -26.86
N GLY A 34 -12.60 -9.79 -25.61
CA GLY A 34 -11.84 -10.99 -25.24
C GLY A 34 -12.43 -12.25 -25.88
N TRP A 35 -13.73 -12.50 -25.69
CA TRP A 35 -14.43 -13.64 -26.29
C TRP A 35 -14.27 -13.67 -27.82
N PHE A 36 -14.37 -12.52 -28.49
CA PHE A 36 -14.11 -12.45 -29.93
C PHE A 36 -12.66 -12.80 -30.27
N THR A 37 -11.70 -12.26 -29.50
CA THR A 37 -10.27 -12.53 -29.70
C THR A 37 -9.97 -14.01 -29.54
N ASP A 38 -10.58 -14.69 -28.58
CA ASP A 38 -10.32 -16.11 -28.35
C ASP A 38 -10.98 -17.00 -29.39
N ALA A 39 -12.20 -16.66 -29.83
CA ALA A 39 -12.86 -17.28 -30.98
C ALA A 39 -12.02 -17.16 -32.28
N GLU A 40 -11.42 -15.99 -32.52
CA GLU A 40 -10.63 -15.69 -33.72
C GLU A 40 -9.23 -16.32 -33.66
N LYS A 41 -8.49 -16.11 -32.57
CA LYS A 41 -7.04 -16.39 -32.51
C LYS A 41 -6.73 -17.75 -31.91
N GLN A 42 -7.52 -18.20 -30.92
CA GLN A 42 -7.28 -19.47 -30.24
C GLN A 42 -8.05 -20.60 -30.93
N LEU A 43 -9.36 -20.43 -31.09
CA LEU A 43 -10.22 -21.44 -31.71
C LEU A 43 -10.15 -21.42 -33.24
N LYS A 44 -9.71 -20.30 -33.85
CA LYS A 44 -9.53 -20.13 -35.30
C LYS A 44 -10.76 -20.55 -36.08
N LEU A 45 -11.92 -20.12 -35.63
CA LEU A 45 -13.20 -20.52 -36.20
C LEU A 45 -13.30 -20.07 -37.67
N PRO A 46 -13.61 -20.98 -38.62
CA PRO A 46 -13.53 -20.68 -40.05
C PRO A 46 -14.67 -19.77 -40.54
N LYS A 47 -15.78 -19.72 -39.81
CA LYS A 47 -16.97 -18.90 -40.10
C LYS A 47 -17.29 -18.03 -38.89
N LEU A 48 -16.44 -17.05 -38.60
CA LEU A 48 -16.58 -16.14 -37.48
C LEU A 48 -17.01 -14.74 -37.96
N ARG A 49 -18.14 -14.26 -37.45
CA ARG A 49 -18.64 -12.90 -37.66
C ARG A 49 -18.36 -12.03 -36.44
N ASN A 50 -17.69 -10.91 -36.70
CA ASN A 50 -17.39 -9.88 -35.71
C ASN A 50 -18.52 -8.84 -35.68
N LEU A 51 -19.34 -8.83 -34.63
CA LEU A 51 -20.39 -7.84 -34.46
C LEU A 51 -20.01 -6.86 -33.34
N LYS A 52 -19.21 -5.84 -33.70
CA LYS A 52 -18.64 -4.87 -32.77
C LYS A 52 -19.43 -3.56 -32.73
N ALA A 53 -19.57 -2.96 -31.55
CA ALA A 53 -19.95 -1.55 -31.39
C ALA A 53 -18.93 -0.76 -30.52
N PRO A 54 -18.89 0.58 -30.64
CA PRO A 54 -18.14 1.43 -29.72
C PRO A 54 -18.65 1.34 -28.27
N PHE A 55 -17.82 1.75 -27.31
CA PHE A 55 -18.26 1.95 -25.92
C PHE A 55 -19.45 2.91 -25.87
N GLY A 56 -20.49 2.53 -25.13
CA GLY A 56 -21.72 3.33 -24.99
C GLY A 56 -22.82 2.98 -25.99
N GLU A 57 -22.60 2.03 -26.89
CA GLU A 57 -23.58 1.59 -27.90
C GLU A 57 -23.74 0.06 -27.89
N LEU A 58 -24.89 -0.43 -28.38
CA LEU A 58 -25.05 -1.84 -28.74
C LEU A 58 -24.76 -2.01 -30.24
N PRO A 59 -24.24 -3.17 -30.68
CA PRO A 59 -24.23 -3.51 -32.08
C PRO A 59 -25.65 -3.66 -32.63
N ASP A 60 -25.80 -3.69 -33.96
CA ASP A 60 -27.09 -3.98 -34.61
C ASP A 60 -27.49 -5.45 -34.40
N LEU A 61 -28.15 -5.72 -33.27
CA LEU A 61 -28.62 -7.05 -32.85
C LEU A 61 -29.65 -7.64 -33.82
N LYS A 62 -30.33 -6.82 -34.65
CA LYS A 62 -31.30 -7.30 -35.65
C LYS A 62 -30.63 -7.92 -36.86
N SER A 63 -29.34 -7.63 -37.09
CA SER A 63 -28.57 -8.14 -38.23
C SER A 63 -28.00 -9.56 -38.02
N ILE A 64 -28.27 -10.18 -36.87
CA ILE A 64 -27.76 -11.49 -36.46
C ILE A 64 -28.48 -12.60 -37.24
N ASP A 65 -27.71 -13.49 -37.88
CA ASP A 65 -28.23 -14.74 -38.43
C ASP A 65 -28.24 -15.81 -37.34
N TRP A 66 -29.42 -16.15 -36.87
CA TRP A 66 -29.61 -17.13 -35.79
C TRP A 66 -29.47 -18.59 -36.23
N ASN A 67 -29.03 -18.86 -37.46
CA ASN A 67 -28.45 -20.15 -37.81
C ASN A 67 -27.04 -20.34 -37.25
N ASP A 68 -26.35 -19.24 -36.92
CA ASP A 68 -25.07 -19.22 -36.23
C ASP A 68 -25.23 -19.37 -34.72
N ASP A 69 -24.21 -19.92 -34.06
CA ASP A 69 -24.09 -19.83 -32.61
C ASP A 69 -23.70 -18.38 -32.24
N VAL A 70 -24.33 -17.80 -31.22
CA VAL A 70 -24.18 -16.38 -30.87
C VAL A 70 -23.60 -16.25 -29.46
N VAL A 71 -22.45 -15.58 -29.34
CA VAL A 71 -21.80 -15.28 -28.05
C VAL A 71 -21.95 -13.79 -27.75
N PHE A 72 -22.41 -13.43 -26.56
CA PHE A 72 -22.61 -12.04 -26.16
C PHE A 72 -22.60 -11.87 -24.64
N THR A 73 -22.39 -10.65 -24.16
CA THR A 73 -22.59 -10.29 -22.76
C THR A 73 -24.00 -9.73 -22.55
N TRP A 74 -24.68 -10.06 -21.45
CA TRP A 74 -25.98 -9.45 -21.15
C TRP A 74 -25.81 -8.00 -20.71
N ASN A 75 -24.76 -7.73 -19.95
CA ASN A 75 -24.44 -6.41 -19.42
C ASN A 75 -22.95 -6.09 -19.57
N GLY A 76 -22.65 -5.08 -20.38
CA GLY A 76 -21.30 -4.61 -20.64
C GLY A 76 -20.77 -3.78 -19.49
N THR A 77 -20.10 -4.45 -18.55
CA THR A 77 -19.60 -3.83 -17.31
C THR A 77 -18.65 -2.65 -17.58
N THR A 78 -17.82 -2.72 -18.63
CA THR A 78 -16.86 -1.65 -18.95
C THR A 78 -17.43 -0.53 -19.83
N SER A 79 -18.59 -0.74 -20.45
CA SER A 79 -19.27 0.24 -21.30
C SER A 79 -20.50 0.88 -20.66
N GLY A 80 -21.05 0.25 -19.62
CA GLY A 80 -22.29 0.69 -18.98
C GLY A 80 -23.53 0.45 -19.84
N VAL A 81 -23.44 -0.49 -20.79
CA VAL A 81 -24.51 -0.79 -21.75
C VAL A 81 -25.00 -2.22 -21.54
N LYS A 82 -26.30 -2.38 -21.27
CA LYS A 82 -27.00 -3.66 -21.15
C LYS A 82 -27.86 -3.95 -22.37
N VAL A 83 -28.10 -5.23 -22.61
CA VAL A 83 -29.17 -5.70 -23.49
C VAL A 83 -30.53 -5.37 -22.83
N PRO A 84 -31.47 -4.70 -23.52
CA PRO A 84 -32.70 -4.22 -22.90
C PRO A 84 -33.73 -5.33 -22.64
N ASN A 85 -33.79 -6.35 -23.50
CA ASN A 85 -34.69 -7.51 -23.41
C ASN A 85 -34.19 -8.65 -24.33
N GLY A 86 -34.90 -9.78 -24.36
CA GLY A 86 -34.58 -10.92 -25.24
C GLY A 86 -35.39 -11.02 -26.53
N ASP A 87 -36.08 -9.98 -26.95
CA ASP A 87 -36.98 -10.04 -28.12
C ASP A 87 -36.23 -10.26 -29.44
N TRP A 88 -34.95 -9.87 -29.47
CA TRP A 88 -34.03 -10.08 -30.59
C TRP A 88 -33.49 -11.52 -30.69
N ILE A 89 -33.81 -12.38 -29.72
CA ILE A 89 -33.46 -13.81 -29.74
C ILE A 89 -34.70 -14.63 -30.13
N PRO A 90 -34.73 -15.27 -31.31
CA PRO A 90 -35.83 -16.10 -31.76
C PRO A 90 -35.97 -17.39 -30.96
N ASP A 91 -37.20 -17.84 -30.73
CA ASP A 91 -37.48 -19.12 -30.06
C ASP A 91 -37.12 -20.32 -30.95
N ASN A 92 -37.26 -20.17 -32.27
CA ASN A 92 -36.98 -21.18 -33.28
C ASN A 92 -35.57 -21.08 -33.91
N ARG A 93 -34.62 -20.45 -33.20
CA ARG A 93 -33.23 -20.28 -33.66
C ARG A 93 -32.54 -21.62 -33.97
N GLY A 94 -31.67 -21.63 -34.97
CA GLY A 94 -30.89 -22.80 -35.38
C GLY A 94 -29.64 -23.01 -34.51
N GLY A 95 -28.91 -21.93 -34.23
CA GLY A 95 -27.73 -21.93 -33.36
C GLY A 95 -28.05 -21.78 -31.88
N LEU A 96 -27.00 -21.89 -31.06
CA LEU A 96 -27.06 -21.72 -29.61
C LEU A 96 -26.81 -20.27 -29.20
N SER A 97 -27.55 -19.77 -28.21
CA SER A 97 -27.27 -18.50 -27.53
C SER A 97 -26.38 -18.74 -26.30
N ILE A 98 -25.18 -18.16 -26.32
CA ILE A 98 -24.18 -18.24 -25.24
C ILE A 98 -24.03 -16.85 -24.62
N CYS A 99 -24.44 -16.72 -23.37
CA CYS A 99 -24.56 -15.46 -22.67
C CYS A 99 -23.69 -15.42 -21.41
N ASP A 100 -22.75 -14.49 -21.39
CA ASP A 100 -22.08 -14.03 -20.15
C ASP A 100 -23.03 -13.05 -19.45
N ALA A 101 -23.55 -13.47 -18.31
CA ALA A 101 -24.49 -12.72 -17.48
C ALA A 101 -23.86 -12.27 -16.15
N THR A 102 -22.54 -12.18 -16.06
CA THR A 102 -21.81 -11.95 -14.81
C THR A 102 -22.27 -10.76 -13.98
N SER A 103 -22.60 -9.64 -14.63
CA SER A 103 -23.10 -8.44 -13.94
C SER A 103 -24.59 -8.19 -14.15
N ALA A 104 -25.32 -9.18 -14.64
CA ALA A 104 -26.76 -9.15 -14.89
C ALA A 104 -27.53 -10.14 -14.01
N ALA A 105 -27.00 -11.35 -13.80
CA ALA A 105 -27.60 -12.35 -12.92
C ALA A 105 -27.83 -11.74 -11.53
N PHE A 106 -29.03 -11.94 -10.97
CA PHE A 106 -29.51 -11.35 -9.70
C PHE A 106 -29.79 -9.83 -9.71
N ALA A 107 -29.64 -9.12 -10.83
CA ALA A 107 -29.86 -7.67 -10.87
C ALA A 107 -30.62 -7.17 -12.11
N MET A 108 -30.92 -8.05 -13.06
CA MET A 108 -31.67 -7.77 -14.27
C MET A 108 -32.58 -8.96 -14.61
N ASP A 109 -33.67 -8.70 -15.30
CA ASP A 109 -34.50 -9.75 -15.89
C ASP A 109 -33.75 -10.42 -17.03
N ILE A 110 -33.72 -11.76 -17.00
CA ILE A 110 -33.05 -12.59 -18.00
C ILE A 110 -34.08 -13.61 -18.52
N PRO A 111 -34.31 -13.68 -19.85
CA PRO A 111 -35.21 -14.65 -20.46
C PRO A 111 -34.52 -16.01 -20.59
N TRP A 112 -34.47 -16.76 -19.48
CA TRP A 112 -33.78 -18.05 -19.37
C TRP A 112 -34.15 -19.05 -20.46
N SER A 113 -35.41 -19.06 -20.93
CA SER A 113 -35.87 -19.95 -22.01
C SER A 113 -35.21 -19.67 -23.37
N LYS A 114 -34.71 -18.45 -23.57
CA LYS A 114 -34.06 -18.00 -24.81
C LYS A 114 -32.53 -18.13 -24.76
N ILE A 115 -31.95 -18.56 -23.65
CA ILE A 115 -30.51 -18.67 -23.45
C ILE A 115 -30.11 -20.14 -23.33
N ASP A 116 -29.34 -20.64 -24.29
CA ASP A 116 -28.91 -22.04 -24.31
C ASP A 116 -27.75 -22.33 -23.36
N VAL A 117 -26.89 -21.34 -23.16
CA VAL A 117 -25.79 -21.35 -22.21
C VAL A 117 -25.78 -20.01 -21.50
N LEU A 118 -26.05 -20.02 -20.21
CA LEU A 118 -25.88 -18.85 -19.37
C LEU A 118 -24.74 -19.11 -18.39
N THR A 119 -23.81 -18.18 -18.36
CA THR A 119 -22.72 -18.20 -17.38
C THR A 119 -22.78 -16.95 -16.51
N TYR A 120 -22.39 -17.07 -15.26
CA TYR A 120 -22.15 -15.92 -14.39
C TYR A 120 -21.17 -16.29 -13.28
N SER A 121 -20.74 -15.30 -12.52
CA SER A 121 -20.22 -15.54 -11.18
C SER A 121 -20.95 -14.71 -10.12
N TRP A 122 -21.25 -15.35 -8.99
CA TRP A 122 -21.97 -14.72 -7.88
C TRP A 122 -21.21 -13.52 -7.29
N GLN A 123 -19.88 -13.54 -7.34
CA GLN A 123 -18.99 -12.54 -6.72
C GLN A 123 -19.30 -11.09 -7.12
N LYS A 124 -19.98 -10.89 -8.25
CA LYS A 124 -20.40 -9.57 -8.72
C LYS A 124 -21.65 -9.11 -8.00
N CYS A 125 -22.81 -9.62 -8.39
CA CYS A 125 -24.08 -9.12 -7.86
C CYS A 125 -24.30 -9.51 -6.40
N LEU A 126 -23.79 -10.66 -5.95
CA LEU A 126 -23.96 -11.13 -4.58
C LEU A 126 -22.76 -10.83 -3.67
N GLY A 127 -21.66 -10.29 -4.21
CA GLY A 127 -20.43 -10.09 -3.47
C GLY A 127 -19.72 -11.42 -3.14
N GLY A 128 -18.66 -11.35 -2.33
CA GLY A 128 -17.93 -12.54 -1.86
C GLY A 128 -16.76 -12.96 -2.76
N GLU A 129 -16.16 -14.10 -2.42
CA GLU A 129 -14.94 -14.62 -3.05
C GLU A 129 -15.19 -15.29 -4.40
N GLY A 130 -14.41 -14.86 -5.39
CA GLY A 130 -14.71 -15.06 -6.81
C GLY A 130 -14.06 -16.23 -7.53
N ALA A 131 -14.02 -17.39 -6.88
CA ALA A 131 -13.26 -18.55 -7.37
C ALA A 131 -13.97 -19.37 -8.47
N HIS A 132 -15.29 -19.24 -8.61
CA HIS A 132 -16.10 -20.18 -9.39
C HIS A 132 -16.94 -19.49 -10.46
N GLY A 133 -17.08 -20.17 -11.59
CA GLY A 133 -18.10 -19.91 -12.60
C GLY A 133 -19.34 -20.76 -12.37
N MET A 134 -20.49 -20.17 -12.66
CA MET A 134 -21.79 -20.83 -12.70
C MET A 134 -22.14 -21.11 -14.15
N LEU A 135 -22.64 -22.30 -14.40
CA LEU A 135 -22.99 -22.76 -15.74
C LEU A 135 -24.41 -23.30 -15.71
N VAL A 136 -25.28 -22.70 -16.51
CA VAL A 136 -26.66 -23.13 -16.73
C VAL A 136 -26.82 -23.45 -18.21
N ILE A 137 -27.19 -24.68 -18.54
CA ILE A 137 -27.24 -25.17 -19.92
C ILE A 137 -28.61 -25.75 -20.28
N SER A 138 -29.04 -25.51 -21.52
CA SER A 138 -30.29 -26.03 -22.06
C SER A 138 -30.15 -27.48 -22.57
N PRO A 139 -31.26 -28.19 -22.80
CA PRO A 139 -31.24 -29.49 -23.47
C PRO A 139 -30.58 -29.46 -24.86
N ARG A 140 -30.68 -28.34 -25.59
CA ARG A 140 -30.02 -28.15 -26.90
C ARG A 140 -28.50 -28.13 -26.75
N THR A 141 -28.00 -27.48 -25.70
CA THR A 141 -26.57 -27.50 -25.35
C THR A 141 -26.11 -28.92 -24.99
N VAL A 142 -26.89 -29.66 -24.20
CA VAL A 142 -26.56 -31.06 -23.86
C VAL A 142 -26.49 -31.90 -25.13
N GLN A 143 -27.46 -31.78 -26.04
CA GLN A 143 -27.43 -32.47 -27.32
C GLN A 143 -26.17 -32.15 -28.12
N ARG A 144 -25.76 -30.86 -28.19
CA ARG A 144 -24.52 -30.46 -28.85
C ARG A 144 -23.29 -31.09 -28.20
N LEU A 145 -23.18 -31.09 -26.87
CA LEU A 145 -22.06 -31.69 -26.14
C LEU A 145 -21.93 -33.20 -26.41
N GLU A 146 -23.06 -33.91 -26.59
CA GLU A 146 -23.06 -35.34 -26.87
C GLU A 146 -22.85 -35.68 -28.35
N SER A 147 -23.25 -34.79 -29.27
CA SER A 147 -23.20 -35.05 -30.72
C SER A 147 -21.97 -34.50 -31.42
N TYR A 148 -21.27 -33.54 -30.82
CA TYR A 148 -20.12 -32.86 -31.43
C TYR A 148 -18.85 -33.08 -30.63
N LYS A 149 -17.77 -33.34 -31.35
CA LYS A 149 -16.41 -33.39 -30.81
C LYS A 149 -15.59 -32.25 -31.43
N PRO A 150 -15.06 -31.31 -30.62
CA PRO A 150 -14.20 -30.25 -31.11
C PRO A 150 -12.97 -30.77 -31.86
N ALA A 151 -12.52 -30.00 -32.87
CA ALA A 151 -11.35 -30.34 -33.67
C ALA A 151 -10.02 -30.18 -32.90
N TRP A 152 -10.05 -29.50 -31.75
CA TRP A 152 -8.90 -29.26 -30.88
C TRP A 152 -8.96 -30.13 -29.60
N PRO A 153 -7.80 -30.39 -28.97
CA PRO A 153 -7.77 -31.07 -27.69
C PRO A 153 -8.37 -30.19 -26.59
N LEU A 154 -9.15 -30.81 -25.69
CA LEU A 154 -9.72 -30.13 -24.53
C LEU A 154 -8.85 -30.37 -23.28
N PRO A 155 -8.44 -29.30 -22.56
CA PRO A 155 -7.85 -29.42 -21.23
C PRO A 155 -8.79 -30.17 -20.28
N LYS A 156 -8.25 -30.87 -19.27
CA LYS A 156 -9.06 -31.65 -18.32
C LYS A 156 -10.18 -30.80 -17.69
N ILE A 157 -9.86 -29.58 -17.30
CA ILE A 157 -10.80 -28.67 -16.63
C ILE A 157 -11.95 -28.19 -17.52
N PHE A 158 -11.85 -28.37 -18.86
CA PHE A 158 -12.88 -27.96 -19.82
C PHE A 158 -13.76 -29.13 -20.28
N ARG A 159 -13.53 -30.37 -19.81
CA ARG A 159 -14.29 -31.53 -20.27
C ARG A 159 -15.57 -31.66 -19.47
N LEU A 160 -16.71 -31.57 -20.15
CA LEU A 160 -18.04 -31.80 -19.55
C LEU A 160 -18.66 -33.15 -19.95
N THR A 161 -17.97 -33.94 -20.75
CA THR A 161 -18.45 -35.25 -21.21
C THR A 161 -17.51 -36.38 -20.83
N LYS A 162 -18.09 -37.54 -20.56
CA LYS A 162 -17.41 -38.80 -20.24
C LYS A 162 -18.08 -39.93 -21.03
N GLY A 163 -17.30 -40.65 -21.84
CA GLY A 163 -17.84 -41.71 -22.70
C GLY A 163 -18.82 -41.21 -23.77
N GLY A 164 -18.67 -39.97 -24.24
CA GLY A 164 -19.57 -39.37 -25.25
C GLY A 164 -20.93 -38.91 -24.70
N LYS A 165 -21.12 -38.94 -23.38
CA LYS A 165 -22.32 -38.46 -22.69
C LYS A 165 -21.97 -37.34 -21.72
N LEU A 166 -22.94 -36.48 -21.42
CA LEU A 166 -22.77 -35.44 -20.41
C LEU A 166 -22.40 -36.10 -19.06
N ASP A 167 -21.36 -35.61 -18.42
CA ASP A 167 -21.01 -36.02 -17.06
C ASP A 167 -21.96 -35.32 -16.07
N LYS A 168 -23.11 -35.96 -15.81
CA LYS A 168 -24.17 -35.42 -14.95
C LYS A 168 -23.70 -35.12 -13.53
N ALA A 169 -22.68 -35.83 -13.04
CA ALA A 169 -22.18 -35.66 -11.69
C ALA A 169 -21.72 -34.22 -11.43
N ILE A 170 -21.13 -33.56 -12.44
CA ILE A 170 -20.70 -32.14 -12.37
C ILE A 170 -21.86 -31.18 -12.06
N PHE A 171 -23.08 -31.54 -12.50
CA PHE A 171 -24.30 -30.77 -12.27
C PHE A 171 -25.05 -31.19 -11.01
N GLU A 172 -24.66 -32.31 -10.40
CA GLU A 172 -25.20 -32.86 -9.16
C GLU A 172 -24.31 -32.57 -7.94
N GLY A 173 -23.18 -31.89 -8.15
CA GLY A 173 -22.31 -31.40 -7.07
C GLY A 173 -20.86 -31.88 -7.13
N ASP A 174 -20.52 -32.80 -8.05
CA ASP A 174 -19.13 -33.21 -8.23
C ASP A 174 -18.29 -32.07 -8.78
N VAL A 175 -17.06 -32.01 -8.29
CA VAL A 175 -16.11 -30.93 -8.57
C VAL A 175 -15.08 -31.40 -9.58
N ILE A 176 -14.88 -30.61 -10.65
CA ILE A 176 -13.91 -30.92 -11.72
C ILE A 176 -12.46 -30.86 -11.20
N ASN A 177 -12.22 -30.02 -10.19
CA ASN A 177 -10.95 -29.83 -9.49
C ASN A 177 -11.21 -29.74 -7.97
N THR A 178 -10.22 -29.27 -7.19
CA THR A 178 -10.38 -29.01 -5.75
C THR A 178 -10.78 -27.55 -5.52
N PRO A 179 -12.08 -27.22 -5.38
CA PRO A 179 -12.50 -25.87 -5.08
C PRO A 179 -12.34 -25.51 -3.61
N SER A 180 -12.39 -24.21 -3.31
CA SER A 180 -12.47 -23.70 -1.95
C SER A 180 -13.88 -23.89 -1.40
N MET A 181 -14.05 -24.77 -0.42
CA MET A 181 -15.33 -24.96 0.29
C MET A 181 -15.76 -23.71 1.07
N ALA A 182 -14.83 -22.82 1.44
CA ALA A 182 -15.18 -21.53 2.06
C ALA A 182 -15.98 -20.63 1.09
N CYS A 183 -15.65 -20.64 -0.20
CA CYS A 183 -16.40 -19.88 -1.20
C CYS A 183 -17.80 -20.48 -1.45
N PHE A 184 -18.01 -21.77 -1.17
CA PHE A 184 -19.34 -22.38 -1.21
C PHE A 184 -20.23 -21.88 -0.08
N GLU A 185 -19.71 -21.88 1.15
CA GLU A 185 -20.44 -21.35 2.31
C GLU A 185 -20.76 -19.87 2.13
N ASP A 186 -19.83 -19.09 1.59
CA ASP A 186 -20.03 -17.68 1.22
C ASP A 186 -21.19 -17.51 0.23
N TYR A 187 -21.25 -18.33 -0.83
CA TYR A 187 -22.37 -18.28 -1.78
C TYR A 187 -23.71 -18.68 -1.14
N LEU A 188 -23.73 -19.71 -0.29
CA LEU A 188 -24.94 -20.12 0.42
C LEU A 188 -25.44 -19.03 1.38
N ASP A 189 -24.52 -18.34 2.06
CA ASP A 189 -24.85 -17.20 2.92
C ASP A 189 -25.42 -16.03 2.10
N ALA A 190 -24.78 -15.70 0.98
CA ALA A 190 -25.26 -14.66 0.07
C ALA A 190 -26.66 -14.98 -0.50
N LEU A 191 -26.96 -16.24 -0.80
CA LEU A 191 -28.31 -16.66 -1.22
C LEU A 191 -29.35 -16.57 -0.09
N LYS A 192 -28.98 -16.87 1.16
CA LYS A 192 -29.86 -16.66 2.32
C LYS A 192 -30.16 -15.17 2.52
N TRP A 193 -29.14 -14.33 2.43
CA TRP A 193 -29.30 -12.87 2.44
C TRP A 193 -30.20 -12.39 1.30
N ALA A 194 -29.98 -12.88 0.08
CA ALA A 194 -30.82 -12.56 -1.08
C ALA A 194 -32.29 -12.90 -0.83
N LYS A 195 -32.57 -14.07 -0.26
CA LYS A 195 -33.93 -14.47 0.13
C LYS A 195 -34.51 -13.50 1.18
N GLY A 196 -33.72 -13.10 2.18
CA GLY A 196 -34.11 -12.10 3.17
C GLY A 196 -34.41 -10.72 2.58
N CYS A 197 -33.78 -10.37 1.45
CA CYS A 197 -34.02 -9.13 0.71
C CYS A 197 -35.26 -9.15 -0.20
N GLY A 198 -36.04 -10.23 -0.20
CA GLY A 198 -37.21 -10.40 -1.09
C GLY A 198 -36.90 -11.22 -2.36
N GLY A 199 -35.82 -12.01 -2.35
CA GLY A 199 -35.44 -12.85 -3.49
C GLY A 199 -34.97 -12.02 -4.69
N LEU A 200 -35.11 -12.57 -5.89
CA LEU A 200 -34.63 -11.94 -7.14
C LEU A 200 -35.23 -10.54 -7.34
N ASP A 201 -36.56 -10.41 -7.22
CA ASP A 201 -37.25 -9.13 -7.38
C ASP A 201 -36.71 -8.09 -6.38
N GLY A 202 -36.50 -8.50 -5.12
CA GLY A 202 -35.90 -7.68 -4.09
C GLY A 202 -34.51 -7.16 -4.47
N LEU A 203 -33.66 -8.03 -5.03
CA LEU A 203 -32.32 -7.66 -5.49
C LEU A 203 -32.35 -6.73 -6.72
N ILE A 204 -33.19 -7.01 -7.72
CA ILE A 204 -33.37 -6.14 -8.89
C ILE A 204 -33.80 -4.74 -8.42
N GLN A 205 -34.78 -4.66 -7.52
CA GLN A 205 -35.25 -3.39 -6.97
C GLN A 205 -34.16 -2.65 -6.17
N ARG A 206 -33.31 -3.36 -5.42
CA ARG A 206 -32.13 -2.75 -4.75
C ARG A 206 -31.20 -2.10 -5.77
N SER A 207 -30.82 -2.81 -6.84
CA SER A 207 -29.96 -2.27 -7.88
C SER A 207 -30.60 -1.07 -8.60
N MET A 208 -31.89 -1.15 -8.93
CA MET A 208 -32.61 -0.05 -9.57
C MET A 208 -32.71 1.19 -8.69
N ARG A 209 -32.89 1.05 -7.37
CA ARG A 209 -32.84 2.20 -6.44
C ARG A 209 -31.49 2.91 -6.47
N ASN A 210 -30.41 2.14 -6.45
CA ASN A 210 -29.04 2.67 -6.53
C ASN A 210 -28.80 3.39 -7.86
N PHE A 211 -29.20 2.77 -8.98
CA PHE A 211 -29.15 3.39 -10.30
C PHE A 211 -29.93 4.71 -10.35
N ASN A 212 -31.15 4.75 -9.79
CA ASN A 212 -31.98 5.95 -9.80
C ASN A 212 -31.36 7.12 -9.04
N VAL A 213 -30.56 6.88 -8.00
CA VAL A 213 -29.77 7.95 -7.33
C VAL A 213 -28.79 8.58 -8.33
N VAL A 214 -28.02 7.76 -9.04
CA VAL A 214 -27.05 8.26 -10.04
C VAL A 214 -27.79 8.94 -11.19
N LYS A 215 -28.90 8.38 -11.66
CA LYS A 215 -29.73 8.97 -12.72
C LYS A 215 -30.24 10.35 -12.35
N SER A 216 -30.85 10.50 -11.17
CA SER A 216 -31.32 11.80 -10.71
C SER A 216 -30.18 12.80 -10.47
N PHE A 217 -28.98 12.32 -10.13
CA PHE A 217 -27.79 13.18 -10.05
C PHE A 217 -27.37 13.68 -11.44
N VAL A 218 -27.29 12.79 -12.43
CA VAL A 218 -26.94 13.13 -13.82
C VAL A 218 -27.96 14.11 -14.43
N GLU A 219 -29.26 13.88 -14.22
CA GLU A 219 -30.32 14.77 -14.71
C GLU A 219 -30.22 16.21 -14.16
N LYS A 220 -29.66 16.38 -12.96
CA LYS A 220 -29.48 17.69 -12.31
C LYS A 220 -28.17 18.38 -12.66
N ASN A 221 -27.22 17.67 -13.28
CA ASN A 221 -25.83 18.13 -13.45
C ASN A 221 -25.40 18.02 -14.92
N PRO A 222 -25.52 19.10 -15.73
CA PRO A 222 -25.21 19.07 -17.17
C PRO A 222 -23.76 18.73 -17.53
N TRP A 223 -22.83 18.84 -16.57
CA TRP A 223 -21.40 18.57 -16.76
C TRP A 223 -21.08 17.06 -16.74
N ILE A 224 -22.02 16.20 -16.34
CA ILE A 224 -21.87 14.74 -16.32
C ILE A 224 -22.99 14.09 -17.11
N GLN A 225 -22.68 13.01 -17.82
CA GLN A 225 -23.65 12.27 -18.62
C GLN A 225 -23.35 10.77 -18.60
N PHE A 226 -24.33 9.95 -18.97
CA PHE A 226 -24.12 8.52 -19.18
C PHE A 226 -23.21 8.29 -20.38
N LEU A 227 -22.33 7.27 -20.29
CA LEU A 227 -21.56 6.79 -21.43
C LEU A 227 -22.46 6.09 -22.46
N ALA A 228 -23.48 5.37 -21.99
CA ALA A 228 -24.50 4.76 -22.83
C ALA A 228 -25.35 5.83 -23.53
N LYS A 229 -25.48 5.73 -24.85
CA LYS A 229 -26.17 6.74 -25.67
C LYS A 229 -27.69 6.56 -25.70
N ASP A 230 -28.16 5.32 -25.62
CA ASP A 230 -29.59 5.01 -25.56
C ASP A 230 -30.02 4.79 -24.09
N PRO A 231 -30.95 5.60 -23.55
CA PRO A 231 -31.48 5.44 -22.19
C PRO A 231 -32.01 4.03 -21.88
N ALA A 232 -32.55 3.31 -22.87
CA ALA A 232 -33.08 1.96 -22.68
C ALA A 232 -31.96 0.92 -22.42
N THR A 233 -30.74 1.24 -22.84
CA THR A 233 -29.57 0.36 -22.74
C THR A 233 -28.68 0.70 -21.55
N VAL A 234 -29.02 1.68 -20.72
CA VAL A 234 -28.20 2.05 -19.56
C VAL A 234 -28.21 0.90 -18.55
N SER A 235 -27.01 0.43 -18.22
CA SER A 235 -26.77 -0.58 -17.17
C SER A 235 -27.15 -0.03 -15.80
N ASN A 236 -27.95 -0.81 -15.04
CA ASN A 236 -28.30 -0.47 -13.66
C ASN A 236 -27.30 -0.99 -12.61
N THR A 237 -26.36 -1.87 -12.98
CA THR A 237 -25.35 -2.40 -12.05
C THR A 237 -23.99 -1.76 -12.24
N SER A 238 -23.51 -1.62 -13.47
CA SER A 238 -22.27 -0.89 -13.78
C SER A 238 -22.62 0.40 -14.50
N VAL A 239 -22.70 1.51 -13.77
CA VAL A 239 -23.12 2.81 -14.32
C VAL A 239 -21.87 3.56 -14.77
N CYS A 240 -21.68 3.67 -16.08
CA CYS A 240 -20.56 4.41 -16.67
C CYS A 240 -20.96 5.85 -17.02
N LEU A 241 -20.15 6.82 -16.59
CA LEU A 241 -20.38 8.25 -16.74
C LEU A 241 -19.18 8.94 -17.38
N VAL A 242 -19.44 9.97 -18.18
CA VAL A 242 -18.44 10.86 -18.79
C VAL A 242 -18.61 12.25 -18.20
N ILE A 243 -17.48 12.91 -17.88
CA ILE A 243 -17.44 14.28 -17.38
C ILE A 243 -16.99 15.19 -18.53
N ASN A 244 -17.88 16.07 -18.99
CA ASN A 244 -17.75 16.77 -20.26
C ASN A 244 -16.79 17.97 -20.19
N ASP A 245 -16.58 18.54 -19.00
CA ASP A 245 -15.94 19.82 -18.82
C ASP A 245 -14.61 19.75 -18.03
N LEU A 246 -14.11 18.52 -17.82
CA LEU A 246 -12.82 18.19 -17.24
C LEU A 246 -11.95 17.44 -18.25
N SER A 247 -10.66 17.74 -18.28
CA SER A 247 -9.67 16.95 -19.04
C SER A 247 -9.45 15.57 -18.42
N LYS A 248 -8.83 14.65 -19.18
CA LYS A 248 -8.45 13.32 -18.68
C LYS A 248 -7.61 13.38 -17.40
N ASP A 249 -6.69 14.33 -17.30
CA ASP A 249 -5.84 14.52 -16.11
C ASP A 249 -6.63 15.09 -14.92
N GLN A 250 -7.61 15.95 -15.18
CA GLN A 250 -8.52 16.45 -14.16
C GLN A 250 -9.43 15.34 -13.62
N VAL A 251 -9.97 14.47 -14.48
CA VAL A 251 -10.73 13.28 -14.05
C VAL A 251 -9.86 12.34 -13.23
N LYS A 252 -8.60 12.13 -13.61
CA LYS A 252 -7.65 11.34 -12.80
C LYS A 252 -7.42 11.98 -11.43
N THR A 253 -7.27 13.31 -11.37
CA THR A 253 -7.14 14.05 -10.11
C THR A 253 -8.38 13.93 -9.23
N MET A 254 -9.57 13.89 -9.84
CA MET A 254 -10.85 13.67 -9.17
C MET A 254 -10.91 12.30 -8.50
N LEU A 255 -10.56 11.24 -9.24
CA LEU A 255 -10.48 9.89 -8.72
C LEU A 255 -9.48 9.79 -7.55
N SER A 256 -8.28 10.36 -7.71
CA SER A 256 -7.29 10.43 -6.62
C SER A 256 -7.79 11.20 -5.41
N LEU A 257 -8.60 12.26 -5.59
CA LEU A 257 -9.19 13.01 -4.47
C LEU A 257 -10.20 12.16 -3.70
N LEU A 258 -11.08 11.45 -4.40
CA LEU A 258 -12.08 10.57 -3.80
C LEU A 258 -11.41 9.40 -3.04
N GLU A 259 -10.39 8.79 -3.63
CA GLU A 259 -9.63 7.70 -3.02
C GLU A 259 -8.87 8.15 -1.77
N ARG A 260 -8.17 9.30 -1.84
CA ARG A 260 -7.44 9.88 -0.68
C ARG A 260 -8.35 10.17 0.50
N ASN A 261 -9.58 10.61 0.23
CA ASN A 261 -10.59 10.86 1.25
C ASN A 261 -11.34 9.59 1.68
N LYS A 262 -10.96 8.42 1.16
CA LYS A 262 -11.58 7.12 1.45
C LYS A 262 -13.08 7.08 1.12
N VAL A 263 -13.47 7.80 0.08
CA VAL A 263 -14.86 7.91 -0.36
C VAL A 263 -15.20 6.78 -1.33
N ALA A 264 -14.31 6.50 -2.28
CA ALA A 264 -14.52 5.48 -3.29
C ALA A 264 -13.19 4.92 -3.80
N TYR A 265 -13.23 3.65 -4.20
CA TYR A 265 -12.10 2.90 -4.74
C TYR A 265 -12.52 2.24 -6.05
N ASP A 266 -11.61 2.14 -7.02
CA ASP A 266 -11.82 1.47 -8.32
C ASP A 266 -13.06 1.93 -9.12
N ILE A 267 -13.47 3.19 -8.94
CA ILE A 267 -14.58 3.79 -9.71
C ILE A 267 -14.12 4.51 -10.99
N GLY A 268 -12.86 4.34 -11.39
CA GLY A 268 -12.38 4.86 -12.66
C GLY A 268 -12.93 4.07 -13.85
N ALA A 269 -13.05 4.73 -15.00
CA ALA A 269 -13.32 4.04 -16.25
C ALA A 269 -12.26 2.97 -16.56
N TYR A 270 -12.66 1.92 -17.26
CA TYR A 270 -11.74 0.87 -17.70
C TYR A 270 -10.66 1.45 -18.61
N ARG A 271 -9.45 0.85 -18.63
CA ARG A 271 -8.28 1.40 -19.35
C ARG A 271 -8.57 1.73 -20.82
N ASP A 272 -9.37 0.88 -21.47
CA ASP A 272 -9.66 0.95 -22.90
C ASP A 272 -10.96 1.74 -23.19
N ALA A 273 -11.64 2.24 -22.15
CA ALA A 273 -12.86 3.05 -22.24
C ALA A 273 -12.54 4.56 -22.14
N PRO A 274 -13.47 5.45 -22.57
CA PRO A 274 -13.33 6.89 -22.36
C PRO A 274 -13.13 7.24 -20.89
N ALA A 275 -12.34 8.28 -20.62
CA ALA A 275 -12.09 8.73 -19.25
C ALA A 275 -13.39 9.18 -18.58
N GLY A 276 -13.63 8.72 -17.37
CA GLY A 276 -14.89 8.93 -16.67
C GLY A 276 -14.98 8.14 -15.38
N LEU A 277 -16.21 7.97 -14.89
CA LEU A 277 -16.53 7.22 -13.68
C LEU A 277 -17.26 5.91 -14.06
N ARG A 278 -17.01 4.85 -13.31
CA ARG A 278 -17.72 3.57 -13.39
C ARG A 278 -18.18 3.21 -11.98
N ILE A 279 -19.45 3.40 -11.70
CA ILE A 279 -20.03 3.25 -10.36
C ILE A 279 -20.80 1.94 -10.30
N TRP A 280 -20.45 1.09 -9.34
CA TRP A 280 -21.20 -0.14 -9.07
C TRP A 280 -22.47 0.19 -8.28
N CYS A 281 -23.61 -0.11 -8.88
CA CYS A 281 -24.97 0.01 -8.35
C CYS A 281 -25.64 -1.37 -8.24
N GLY A 282 -24.85 -2.44 -8.01
CA GLY A 282 -25.36 -3.77 -7.75
C GLY A 282 -26.14 -3.87 -6.43
N PRO A 283 -26.81 -5.00 -6.16
CA PRO A 283 -27.75 -5.11 -5.05
C PRO A 283 -27.08 -5.18 -3.67
N THR A 284 -25.79 -5.49 -3.59
CA THR A 284 -25.00 -5.48 -2.35
C THR A 284 -24.56 -4.09 -1.89
N VAL A 285 -24.82 -3.05 -2.69
CA VAL A 285 -24.50 -1.66 -2.32
C VAL A 285 -25.71 -1.02 -1.66
N GLU A 286 -25.48 -0.28 -0.57
CA GLU A 286 -26.54 0.48 0.08
C GLU A 286 -26.81 1.81 -0.64
N THR A 287 -28.09 2.17 -0.78
CA THR A 287 -28.50 3.40 -1.45
C THR A 287 -27.97 4.65 -0.74
N ALA A 288 -27.76 4.59 0.58
CA ALA A 288 -27.17 5.67 1.35
C ALA A 288 -25.71 5.95 0.92
N ASP A 289 -24.93 4.91 0.63
CA ASP A 289 -23.54 5.06 0.19
C ASP A 289 -23.45 5.69 -1.19
N VAL A 290 -24.35 5.30 -2.11
CA VAL A 290 -24.42 5.92 -3.45
C VAL A 290 -24.80 7.40 -3.36
N ASN A 291 -25.72 7.77 -2.46
CA ASN A 291 -26.06 9.18 -2.22
C ASN A 291 -24.87 9.98 -1.69
N ALA A 292 -24.15 9.44 -0.70
CA ALA A 292 -22.95 10.08 -0.16
C ALA A 292 -21.88 10.24 -1.25
N LEU A 293 -21.68 9.21 -2.08
CA LEU A 293 -20.75 9.28 -3.21
C LEU A 293 -21.12 10.41 -4.18
N MET A 294 -22.39 10.59 -4.51
CA MET A 294 -22.81 11.65 -5.45
C MET A 294 -22.50 13.05 -4.93
N GLN A 295 -22.65 13.30 -3.62
CA GLN A 295 -22.26 14.57 -3.00
C GLN A 295 -20.74 14.82 -3.09
N TRP A 296 -19.94 13.78 -2.88
CA TRP A 296 -18.50 13.86 -3.01
C TRP A 296 -18.03 14.03 -4.46
N VAL A 297 -18.73 13.43 -5.41
CA VAL A 297 -18.49 13.59 -6.85
C VAL A 297 -18.73 15.05 -7.25
N ASP A 298 -19.82 15.68 -6.79
CA ASP A 298 -20.09 17.11 -7.00
C ASP A 298 -19.03 18.03 -6.35
N TYR A 299 -18.67 17.74 -5.09
CA TYR A 299 -17.63 18.46 -4.38
C TYR A 299 -16.28 18.37 -5.11
N ALA A 300 -15.87 17.16 -5.50
CA ALA A 300 -14.59 16.92 -6.16
C ALA A 300 -14.54 17.59 -7.54
N HIS A 301 -15.64 17.54 -8.30
CA HIS A 301 -15.78 18.28 -9.56
C HIS A 301 -15.58 19.79 -9.35
N THR A 302 -16.34 20.38 -8.43
CA THR A 302 -16.27 21.82 -8.11
C THR A 302 -14.85 22.24 -7.73
N LYS A 303 -14.18 21.46 -6.87
CA LYS A 303 -12.80 21.73 -6.44
C LYS A 303 -11.79 21.70 -7.58
N ILE A 304 -11.95 20.76 -8.51
CA ILE A 304 -11.03 20.64 -9.64
C ILE A 304 -11.32 21.71 -10.69
N LYS A 305 -12.58 22.04 -10.90
CA LYS A 305 -12.99 23.09 -11.83
C LYS A 305 -12.50 24.46 -11.40
N ASN A 306 -12.56 24.76 -10.11
CA ASN A 306 -12.09 26.03 -9.54
C ASN A 306 -10.55 26.10 -9.39
N GLY A 307 -9.84 25.00 -9.64
CA GLY A 307 -8.38 24.94 -9.46
C GLY A 307 -7.94 24.95 -7.99
N ASP A 308 -8.84 24.61 -7.06
CA ASP A 308 -8.55 24.52 -5.62
C ASP A 308 -7.62 23.33 -5.31
N VAL A 309 -7.66 22.29 -6.13
CA VAL A 309 -6.75 21.14 -6.03
C VAL A 309 -5.51 21.43 -6.88
N LYS A 310 -4.53 22.11 -6.29
CA LYS A 310 -3.28 22.43 -6.98
C LYS A 310 -2.33 21.25 -6.98
N LYS A 311 -1.82 20.92 -8.18
CA LYS A 311 -0.64 20.07 -8.36
C LYS A 311 0.56 20.78 -7.74
N MET A 312 1.07 20.25 -6.63
CA MET A 312 2.25 20.76 -5.94
C MET A 312 3.54 20.25 -6.61
N ARG A 313 4.57 21.08 -6.66
CA ARG A 313 5.91 20.71 -7.14
C ARG A 313 6.81 20.33 -5.97
N ILE A 314 7.30 19.11 -6.00
CA ILE A 314 8.12 18.50 -4.95
C ILE A 314 9.49 18.18 -5.54
N THR A 315 10.57 18.70 -4.95
CA THR A 315 11.93 18.32 -5.33
C THR A 315 12.54 17.35 -4.33
N THR A 316 13.44 16.49 -4.81
CA THR A 316 14.30 15.65 -3.96
C THR A 316 15.74 15.74 -4.43
N THR A 317 16.65 16.12 -3.52
CA THR A 317 18.08 16.35 -3.83
C THR A 317 18.98 15.20 -3.39
N ASP A 318 18.55 14.40 -2.41
CA ASP A 318 19.34 13.28 -1.86
C ASP A 318 18.86 11.91 -2.35
N GLY A 319 17.97 11.90 -3.36
CA GLY A 319 17.31 10.68 -3.86
C GLY A 319 16.14 10.21 -2.98
N LEU A 320 15.18 9.55 -3.64
CA LEU A 320 13.95 9.02 -3.03
C LEU A 320 13.62 7.68 -3.69
N ALA A 321 13.14 6.72 -2.89
CA ALA A 321 12.74 5.40 -3.38
C ALA A 321 11.59 5.52 -4.39
N ASP A 322 11.58 4.68 -5.43
CA ASP A 322 10.61 4.80 -6.53
C ASP A 322 9.16 4.58 -6.08
N GLY A 323 8.93 3.75 -5.06
CA GLY A 323 7.61 3.59 -4.43
C GLY A 323 7.07 4.90 -3.85
N ALA A 324 7.93 5.70 -3.22
CA ALA A 324 7.56 7.00 -2.67
C ALA A 324 7.29 8.04 -3.77
N VAL A 325 8.09 8.04 -4.84
CA VAL A 325 7.84 8.87 -6.04
C VAL A 325 6.50 8.53 -6.69
N LYS A 326 6.19 7.23 -6.80
CA LYS A 326 4.92 6.75 -7.34
C LYS A 326 3.75 7.16 -6.45
N ALA A 327 3.88 7.05 -5.14
CA ALA A 327 2.84 7.47 -4.19
C ALA A 327 2.52 8.96 -4.31
N LEU A 328 3.54 9.82 -4.30
CA LEU A 328 3.39 11.28 -4.46
C LEU A 328 2.80 11.66 -5.82
N SER A 329 3.25 11.01 -6.90
CA SER A 329 2.70 11.22 -8.25
C SER A 329 1.25 10.75 -8.36
N SER A 330 0.89 9.66 -7.70
CA SER A 330 -0.48 9.12 -7.67
C SER A 330 -1.43 10.00 -6.86
N ALA A 331 -0.90 10.74 -5.89
CA ALA A 331 -1.61 11.81 -5.16
C ALA A 331 -1.80 13.10 -6.00
N GLY A 332 -1.31 13.13 -7.25
CA GLY A 332 -1.49 14.26 -8.16
C GLY A 332 -0.43 15.35 -8.03
N HIS A 333 0.69 15.09 -7.35
CA HIS A 333 1.81 16.02 -7.25
C HIS A 333 2.87 15.76 -8.34
N GLU A 334 3.64 16.79 -8.67
CA GLU A 334 4.83 16.68 -9.51
C GLU A 334 6.05 16.39 -8.65
N VAL A 335 6.73 15.28 -8.90
CA VAL A 335 7.98 14.95 -8.19
C VAL A 335 9.15 15.04 -9.15
N VAL A 336 10.12 15.90 -8.84
CA VAL A 336 11.33 16.09 -9.65
C VAL A 336 12.55 15.67 -8.84
N LYS A 337 13.31 14.71 -9.36
CA LYS A 337 14.62 14.35 -8.81
C LYS A 337 15.63 15.36 -9.34
N LYS A 338 16.01 16.36 -8.53
CA LYS A 338 16.98 17.41 -8.89
C LYS A 338 18.02 17.55 -7.79
N LYS A 339 19.27 17.21 -8.10
CA LYS A 339 20.40 17.45 -7.20
C LYS A 339 20.69 18.96 -7.20
N LEU A 340 20.63 19.58 -6.03
CA LEU A 340 20.91 21.01 -5.85
C LEU A 340 22.26 21.18 -5.15
N SER A 341 23.12 22.05 -5.70
CA SER A 341 24.39 22.40 -5.10
C SER A 341 24.19 23.28 -3.86
N LYS A 342 25.23 23.41 -3.02
CA LYS A 342 25.18 24.30 -1.85
C LYS A 342 24.98 25.75 -2.27
N GLU A 343 25.60 26.15 -3.38
CA GLU A 343 25.53 27.49 -3.95
C GLU A 343 24.12 27.76 -4.50
N GLU A 344 23.50 26.80 -5.19
CA GLU A 344 22.12 26.90 -5.65
C GLU A 344 21.13 27.02 -4.48
N LEU A 345 21.32 26.21 -3.42
CA LEU A 345 20.51 26.28 -2.20
C LEU A 345 20.68 27.64 -1.51
N ALA A 346 21.91 28.13 -1.36
CA ALA A 346 22.20 29.44 -0.79
C ALA A 346 21.63 30.60 -1.62
N ALA A 347 21.56 30.43 -2.95
CA ALA A 347 20.91 31.36 -3.85
C ALA A 347 19.37 31.23 -3.85
N GLY A 348 18.76 30.44 -2.97
CA GLY A 348 17.31 30.31 -2.82
C GLY A 348 16.65 29.52 -3.96
N ALA A 349 17.30 28.50 -4.52
CA ALA A 349 16.72 27.64 -5.56
C ALA A 349 15.44 26.90 -5.10
N LEU A 350 15.19 26.82 -3.78
CA LEU A 350 14.00 26.18 -3.23
C LEU A 350 12.71 27.00 -3.40
N ALA A 351 12.80 28.28 -3.76
CA ALA A 351 11.64 29.17 -3.80
C ALA A 351 10.58 28.79 -4.85
N GLU A 352 10.95 28.07 -5.91
CA GLU A 352 10.01 27.62 -6.96
C GLU A 352 9.24 26.32 -6.60
N TRP A 353 9.60 25.68 -5.48
CA TRP A 353 9.09 24.38 -5.05
C TRP A 353 8.12 24.54 -3.88
N ASP A 354 7.08 23.71 -3.85
CA ASP A 354 6.15 23.66 -2.73
C ASP A 354 6.75 22.85 -1.57
N ALA A 355 7.46 21.76 -1.89
CA ALA A 355 8.13 20.94 -0.91
C ALA A 355 9.51 20.46 -1.37
N ILE A 356 10.38 20.20 -0.40
CA ILE A 356 11.64 19.49 -0.62
C ILE A 356 11.71 18.24 0.26
N ILE A 357 12.14 17.11 -0.32
CA ILE A 357 12.49 15.90 0.40
C ILE A 357 14.02 15.76 0.43
N ILE A 358 14.60 15.65 1.62
CA ILE A 358 16.04 15.49 1.86
C ILE A 358 16.35 14.27 2.72
N ARG A 359 17.61 13.83 2.73
CA ARG A 359 18.16 12.82 3.65
C ARG A 359 19.19 13.51 4.56
N SER A 360 20.29 12.86 4.92
CA SER A 360 21.35 13.43 5.79
C SER A 360 22.36 14.30 5.04
N ALA A 361 22.49 14.17 3.72
CA ALA A 361 23.55 14.83 2.96
C ALA A 361 23.29 16.33 2.78
N THR A 362 22.06 16.70 2.44
CA THR A 362 21.69 18.10 2.28
C THR A 362 21.51 18.79 3.62
N LYS A 363 22.18 19.93 3.83
CA LYS A 363 22.04 20.77 5.03
C LYS A 363 21.23 22.02 4.70
N LEU A 364 20.10 22.22 5.37
CA LEU A 364 19.25 23.40 5.26
C LEU A 364 19.49 24.31 6.48
N THR A 365 20.54 25.13 6.38
CA THR A 365 20.92 26.08 7.43
C THR A 365 19.95 27.27 7.48
N ALA A 366 20.00 28.06 8.56
CA ALA A 366 19.24 29.30 8.66
C ALA A 366 19.42 30.23 7.45
N ALA A 367 20.64 30.36 6.93
CA ALA A 367 20.93 31.20 5.76
C ALA A 367 20.21 30.72 4.49
N ILE A 368 20.19 29.40 4.24
CA ILE A 368 19.51 28.80 3.07
C ILE A 368 17.99 28.97 3.17
N ILE A 369 17.43 28.69 4.36
CA ILE A 369 15.99 28.80 4.59
C ILE A 369 15.55 30.26 4.45
N LYS A 370 16.31 31.19 5.04
CA LYS A 370 16.06 32.64 4.94
C LYS A 370 16.14 33.14 3.49
N ALA A 371 17.21 32.81 2.77
CA ALA A 371 17.38 33.20 1.37
C ALA A 371 16.26 32.65 0.46
N THR A 372 15.73 31.47 0.79
CA THR A 372 14.56 30.90 0.10
C THR A 372 13.27 31.64 0.43
N ALA A 373 13.04 31.95 1.71
CA ALA A 373 11.81 32.60 2.17
C ALA A 373 11.72 34.06 1.71
N GLU A 374 12.86 34.76 1.63
CA GLU A 374 12.93 36.18 1.23
C GLU A 374 12.78 36.39 -0.29
N LYS A 375 12.86 35.35 -1.11
CA LYS A 375 12.58 35.47 -2.54
C LYS A 375 11.12 35.79 -2.80
N ALA A 376 10.89 36.82 -3.61
CA ALA A 376 9.55 37.20 -4.04
C ALA A 376 8.84 36.00 -4.71
N GLY A 377 7.63 35.69 -4.23
CA GLY A 377 6.83 34.57 -4.74
C GLY A 377 7.29 33.18 -4.30
N SER A 378 8.09 33.07 -3.24
CA SER A 378 8.50 31.78 -2.67
C SER A 378 7.30 30.89 -2.34
N LYS A 379 7.33 29.64 -2.81
CA LYS A 379 6.27 28.63 -2.64
C LYS A 379 6.58 27.62 -1.55
N LEU A 380 7.81 27.62 -1.03
CA LEU A 380 8.28 26.59 -0.11
C LEU A 380 7.45 26.62 1.17
N ARG A 381 6.77 25.50 1.45
CA ARG A 381 5.91 25.34 2.62
C ARG A 381 6.23 24.10 3.44
N LEU A 382 7.01 23.17 2.88
CA LEU A 382 7.34 21.91 3.53
C LEU A 382 8.79 21.47 3.27
N ILE A 383 9.49 21.13 4.35
CA ILE A 383 10.75 20.40 4.35
C ILE A 383 10.45 19.01 4.93
N ALA A 384 10.72 17.97 4.15
CA ALA A 384 10.50 16.59 4.55
C ALA A 384 11.85 15.86 4.66
N ARG A 385 12.23 15.49 5.87
CA ARG A 385 13.45 14.72 6.13
C ARG A 385 13.11 13.23 6.10
N ALA A 386 13.58 12.53 5.07
CA ALA A 386 13.55 11.08 4.95
C ALA A 386 14.58 10.42 5.91
N GLY A 387 14.22 10.37 7.18
CA GLY A 387 14.90 9.68 8.27
C GLY A 387 14.51 10.26 9.64
N VAL A 388 15.01 9.67 10.72
CA VAL A 388 14.60 10.03 12.11
C VAL A 388 15.16 11.38 12.55
N GLY A 389 16.49 11.57 12.43
CA GLY A 389 17.16 12.82 12.79
C GLY A 389 16.80 13.98 11.88
N VAL A 390 16.81 15.19 12.42
CA VAL A 390 16.59 16.45 11.68
C VAL A 390 17.72 17.46 11.93
N ASP A 391 18.86 16.96 12.38
CA ASP A 391 20.03 17.74 12.78
C ASP A 391 20.59 18.61 11.63
N ASN A 392 20.27 18.23 10.39
CA ASN A 392 20.65 18.93 9.17
C ASN A 392 19.62 19.98 8.70
N VAL A 393 18.60 20.29 9.50
CA VAL A 393 17.59 21.33 9.23
C VAL A 393 17.53 22.31 10.41
N ASP A 394 17.66 23.60 10.14
CA ASP A 394 17.46 24.63 11.16
C ASP A 394 15.96 24.83 11.44
N LEU A 395 15.47 24.17 12.50
CA LEU A 395 14.07 24.20 12.89
C LEU A 395 13.57 25.59 13.29
N LYS A 396 14.43 26.44 13.87
CA LYS A 396 14.06 27.80 14.28
C LYS A 396 13.84 28.67 13.05
N ALA A 397 14.77 28.61 12.09
CA ALA A 397 14.64 29.34 10.84
C ALA A 397 13.44 28.85 10.01
N ALA A 398 13.21 27.53 9.94
CA ALA A 398 12.04 26.97 9.26
C ALA A 398 10.73 27.52 9.85
N SER A 399 10.63 27.57 11.18
CA SER A 399 9.43 28.03 11.85
C SER A 399 9.20 29.54 11.71
N ALA A 400 10.26 30.34 11.79
CA ALA A 400 10.21 31.78 11.51
C ALA A 400 9.77 32.07 10.05
N ALA A 401 10.12 31.20 9.11
CA ALA A 401 9.70 31.26 7.72
C ALA A 401 8.28 30.66 7.47
N GLY A 402 7.62 30.11 8.48
CA GLY A 402 6.32 29.45 8.34
C GLY A 402 6.36 28.15 7.53
N VAL A 403 7.53 27.51 7.44
CA VAL A 403 7.76 26.26 6.70
C VAL A 403 7.64 25.08 7.66
N MET A 404 6.76 24.13 7.34
CA MET A 404 6.61 22.90 8.12
C MET A 404 7.82 21.98 7.91
N VAL A 405 8.24 21.30 8.97
CA VAL A 405 9.28 20.27 8.94
C VAL A 405 8.69 18.94 9.39
N VAL A 406 8.72 17.94 8.51
CA VAL A 406 8.30 16.57 8.83
C VAL A 406 9.46 15.59 8.72
N ASN A 407 9.45 14.52 9.53
CA ASN A 407 10.44 13.46 9.48
C ASN A 407 9.80 12.06 9.41
N SER A 408 10.62 10.99 9.40
CA SER A 408 10.15 9.59 9.36
C SER A 408 10.60 8.82 10.62
N PRO A 409 10.00 9.06 11.80
CA PRO A 409 10.49 8.53 13.07
C PRO A 409 10.26 7.02 13.26
N LEU A 410 9.37 6.38 12.50
CA LEU A 410 8.97 4.99 12.73
C LEU A 410 9.82 4.00 11.95
N SER A 411 10.14 4.34 10.71
CA SER A 411 10.72 3.47 9.68
C SER A 411 12.03 2.75 10.03
N ALA A 412 12.89 3.32 10.88
CA ALA A 412 14.21 2.78 11.19
C ALA A 412 14.33 1.99 12.51
N THR A 413 13.26 1.95 13.33
CA THR A 413 13.35 1.46 14.71
C THR A 413 13.96 0.06 14.81
N ASN A 414 13.42 -0.93 14.08
CA ASN A 414 13.89 -2.32 14.16
C ASN A 414 15.35 -2.47 13.70
N SER A 415 15.75 -1.76 12.64
CA SER A 415 17.10 -1.86 12.10
C SER A 415 18.16 -1.32 13.08
N VAL A 416 17.84 -0.24 13.80
CA VAL A 416 18.74 0.28 14.83
C VAL A 416 18.79 -0.67 16.03
N VAL A 417 17.66 -1.30 16.39
CA VAL A 417 17.60 -2.31 17.46
C VAL A 417 18.46 -3.52 17.13
N GLU A 418 18.35 -4.04 15.91
CA GLU A 418 19.15 -5.18 15.42
C GLU A 418 20.65 -4.85 15.45
N LEU A 419 21.05 -3.66 15.00
CA LEU A 419 22.46 -3.25 15.03
C LEU A 419 22.97 -3.06 16.47
N ALA A 420 22.22 -2.38 17.33
CA ALA A 420 22.60 -2.18 18.73
C ALA A 420 22.73 -3.50 19.48
N LEU A 421 21.82 -4.44 19.24
CA LEU A 421 21.90 -5.80 19.77
C LEU A 421 23.11 -6.56 19.22
N GLY A 422 23.37 -6.47 17.91
CA GLY A 422 24.54 -7.05 17.27
C GLY A 422 25.83 -6.55 17.90
N HIS A 423 25.92 -5.24 18.16
CA HIS A 423 27.05 -4.67 18.89
C HIS A 423 27.16 -5.21 20.32
N LEU A 424 26.06 -5.27 21.06
CA LEU A 424 26.03 -5.78 22.43
C LEU A 424 26.52 -7.24 22.50
N LEU A 425 26.03 -8.11 21.62
CA LEU A 425 26.45 -9.51 21.53
C LEU A 425 27.91 -9.64 21.09
N ALA A 426 28.35 -8.85 20.11
CA ALA A 426 29.73 -8.85 19.65
C ALA A 426 30.71 -8.40 20.74
N GLN A 427 30.31 -7.46 21.61
CA GLN A 427 31.10 -7.07 22.79
C GLN A 427 31.14 -8.19 23.83
N ALA A 428 29.99 -8.73 24.22
CA ALA A 428 29.90 -9.77 25.24
C ALA A 428 30.69 -11.04 24.87
N ARG A 429 30.77 -11.35 23.58
CA ARG A 429 31.43 -12.56 23.05
C ARG A 429 32.73 -12.30 22.29
N GLN A 430 33.20 -11.05 22.29
CA GLN A 430 34.42 -10.60 21.60
C GLN A 430 34.49 -11.00 20.12
N ILE A 431 33.35 -11.00 19.41
CA ILE A 431 33.22 -11.55 18.04
C ILE A 431 34.13 -10.81 17.05
N THR A 432 34.14 -9.48 17.11
CA THR A 432 34.93 -8.64 16.19
C THR A 432 36.44 -8.82 16.38
N ARG A 433 36.88 -8.93 17.64
CA ARG A 433 38.26 -9.28 17.99
C ARG A 433 38.62 -10.69 17.51
N ALA A 434 37.74 -11.67 17.74
CA ALA A 434 37.92 -13.04 17.29
C ALA A 434 38.09 -13.13 15.76
N ASP A 435 37.17 -12.53 14.99
CA ASP A 435 37.24 -12.49 13.52
C ASP A 435 38.55 -11.86 13.03
N ARG A 436 38.93 -10.69 13.57
CA ARG A 436 40.18 -10.02 13.20
C ARG A 436 41.40 -10.90 13.45
N THR A 437 41.48 -11.51 14.64
CA THR A 437 42.62 -12.37 15.00
C THR A 437 42.70 -13.64 14.15
N LEU A 438 41.56 -14.24 13.79
CA LEU A 438 41.51 -15.39 12.89
C LEU A 438 41.95 -15.03 11.47
N ARG A 439 41.55 -13.86 10.96
CA ARG A 439 42.04 -13.33 9.66
C ARG A 439 43.54 -13.07 9.67
N ASP A 440 44.09 -12.70 10.83
CA ASP A 440 45.53 -12.55 11.07
C ASP A 440 46.23 -13.90 11.34
N GLY A 441 45.54 -15.04 11.22
CA GLY A 441 46.09 -16.38 11.41
C GLY A 441 46.32 -16.79 12.88
N LYS A 442 45.77 -16.04 13.85
CA LYS A 442 45.93 -16.28 15.29
C LYS A 442 44.71 -17.00 15.86
N TRP A 443 44.94 -18.07 16.62
CA TRP A 443 43.88 -18.86 17.28
C TRP A 443 43.84 -18.60 18.79
N LEU A 444 43.09 -17.58 19.23
CA LEU A 444 43.11 -17.07 20.61
C LEU A 444 42.02 -17.68 21.53
N LYS A 445 41.68 -18.96 21.37
CA LYS A 445 40.57 -19.63 22.09
C LYS A 445 40.57 -19.39 23.61
N ASN A 446 41.73 -19.42 24.25
CA ASN A 446 41.84 -19.31 25.71
C ASN A 446 41.81 -17.85 26.21
N GLU A 447 42.07 -16.87 25.34
CA GLU A 447 42.05 -15.44 25.69
C GLU A 447 40.67 -14.81 25.45
N LEU A 448 39.88 -15.38 24.55
CA LEU A 448 38.56 -14.89 24.14
C LEU A 448 37.44 -15.46 25.02
N VAL A 449 37.56 -15.25 26.33
CA VAL A 449 36.50 -15.61 27.30
C VAL A 449 35.46 -14.49 27.35
N GLY A 450 34.23 -14.81 26.96
CA GLY A 450 33.10 -13.87 26.97
C GLY A 450 32.21 -14.00 28.20
N HIS A 451 31.11 -13.25 28.19
CA HIS A 451 30.06 -13.29 29.22
C HIS A 451 28.69 -13.56 28.61
N GLU A 452 27.81 -14.17 29.39
CA GLU A 452 26.37 -14.23 29.10
C GLU A 452 25.70 -12.91 29.48
N LEU A 453 24.69 -12.51 28.70
CA LEU A 453 23.89 -11.31 28.98
C LEU A 453 22.81 -11.57 30.05
N ALA A 454 22.34 -12.81 30.17
CA ALA A 454 21.30 -13.17 31.14
C ALA A 454 21.73 -12.82 32.58
N GLY A 455 20.79 -12.27 33.35
CA GLY A 455 20.99 -11.81 34.72
C GLY A 455 21.81 -10.52 34.86
N LYS A 456 22.31 -9.93 33.77
CA LYS A 456 23.09 -8.68 33.78
C LYS A 456 22.19 -7.46 33.70
N ASN A 457 22.64 -6.37 34.31
CA ASN A 457 21.96 -5.07 34.25
C ASN A 457 22.37 -4.33 32.98
N LEU A 458 21.38 -3.98 32.14
CA LEU A 458 21.51 -3.11 30.98
C LEU A 458 20.92 -1.73 31.28
N GLY A 459 21.78 -0.73 31.27
CA GLY A 459 21.43 0.66 31.44
C GLY A 459 21.09 1.34 30.12
N PHE A 460 19.92 1.99 30.05
CA PHE A 460 19.47 2.77 28.91
C PHE A 460 19.60 4.26 29.21
N ILE A 461 20.34 4.97 28.37
CA ILE A 461 20.36 6.45 28.35
C ILE A 461 19.47 6.91 27.19
N GLY A 462 18.25 7.34 27.54
CA GLY A 462 17.15 7.54 26.60
C GLY A 462 16.36 6.25 26.37
N PHE A 463 15.07 6.27 26.70
CA PHE A 463 14.16 5.12 26.61
C PHE A 463 12.91 5.46 25.80
N GLY A 464 13.14 6.14 24.67
CA GLY A 464 12.16 6.37 23.62
C GLY A 464 11.91 5.12 22.77
N ARG A 465 11.46 5.31 21.52
CA ARG A 465 11.02 4.22 20.63
C ARG A 465 12.06 3.11 20.45
N ILE A 466 13.31 3.47 20.15
CA ILE A 466 14.41 2.52 19.93
C ILE A 466 14.80 1.84 21.25
N GLY A 467 14.96 2.60 22.33
CA GLY A 467 15.29 2.06 23.65
C GLY A 467 14.24 1.06 24.15
N GLN A 468 12.94 1.37 23.99
CA GLN A 468 11.85 0.46 24.33
C GLN A 468 11.84 -0.80 23.46
N ALA A 469 12.05 -0.67 22.15
CA ALA A 469 12.10 -1.82 21.26
C ALA A 469 13.29 -2.74 21.58
N LEU A 470 14.48 -2.18 21.84
CA LEU A 470 15.64 -2.94 22.32
C LEU A 470 15.39 -3.53 23.71
N GLY A 471 14.71 -2.82 24.60
CA GLY A 471 14.32 -3.30 25.93
C GLY A 471 13.50 -4.59 25.87
N ARG A 472 12.58 -4.72 24.91
CA ARG A 472 11.81 -5.98 24.73
C ARG A 472 12.73 -7.15 24.41
N VAL A 473 13.74 -6.92 23.57
CA VAL A 473 14.71 -7.95 23.20
C VAL A 473 15.64 -8.27 24.37
N ALA A 474 16.08 -7.25 25.12
CA ALA A 474 16.91 -7.43 26.31
C ALA A 474 16.20 -8.27 27.39
N LEU A 475 14.89 -8.06 27.61
CA LEU A 475 14.08 -8.91 28.50
C LEU A 475 14.00 -10.35 28.02
N ALA A 476 13.80 -10.57 26.72
CA ALA A 476 13.78 -11.91 26.15
C ALA A 476 15.13 -12.64 26.30
N LEU A 477 16.23 -11.89 26.38
CA LEU A 477 17.57 -12.40 26.68
C LEU A 477 17.86 -12.53 28.19
N GLY A 478 16.90 -12.21 29.06
CA GLY A 478 17.02 -12.33 30.50
C GLY A 478 17.82 -11.21 31.19
N MET A 479 17.97 -10.04 30.57
CA MET A 479 18.63 -8.89 31.20
C MET A 479 17.69 -8.10 32.11
N ASN A 480 18.24 -7.44 33.13
CA ASN A 480 17.51 -6.48 33.96
C ASN A 480 17.63 -5.08 33.35
N ILE A 481 16.52 -4.35 33.25
CA ILE A 481 16.47 -3.05 32.59
C ILE A 481 16.57 -1.93 33.61
N HIS A 482 17.54 -1.03 33.41
CA HIS A 482 17.71 0.20 34.17
C HIS A 482 17.62 1.40 33.23
N VAL A 483 16.85 2.42 33.58
CA VAL A 483 16.51 3.51 32.66
C VAL A 483 16.76 4.88 33.28
N TYR A 484 17.42 5.75 32.51
CA TYR A 484 17.34 7.19 32.67
C TYR A 484 16.73 7.82 31.42
N ASP A 485 15.54 8.40 31.59
CA ASP A 485 14.87 9.25 30.60
C ASP A 485 13.97 10.25 31.33
N PRO A 486 14.29 11.56 31.35
CA PRO A 486 13.54 12.54 32.12
C PRO A 486 12.16 12.87 31.52
N PHE A 487 11.88 12.43 30.28
CA PHE A 487 10.65 12.77 29.57
C PHE A 487 9.63 11.63 29.54
N LEU A 488 9.98 10.48 30.10
CA LEU A 488 9.14 9.28 30.03
C LEU A 488 8.16 9.16 31.20
N PRO A 489 6.88 8.79 30.96
CA PRO A 489 5.95 8.47 32.04
C PRO A 489 6.21 7.08 32.62
N ASP A 490 5.93 6.90 33.92
CA ASP A 490 6.20 5.64 34.64
C ASP A 490 5.40 4.44 34.10
N SER A 491 4.23 4.69 33.50
CA SER A 491 3.39 3.65 32.88
C SER A 491 4.11 2.89 31.75
N VAL A 492 5.07 3.52 31.09
CA VAL A 492 5.87 2.85 30.06
C VAL A 492 6.81 1.84 30.70
N LEU A 493 7.45 2.19 31.82
CA LEU A 493 8.47 1.38 32.48
C LEU A 493 7.90 0.11 33.12
N ALA A 494 6.65 0.17 33.59
CA ALA A 494 5.94 -0.98 34.14
C ALA A 494 5.87 -2.17 33.16
N ASN A 495 5.72 -1.88 31.86
CA ASN A 495 5.68 -2.93 30.80
C ASN A 495 7.01 -3.68 30.64
N PHE A 496 8.10 -3.17 31.21
CA PHE A 496 9.43 -3.74 31.11
C PHE A 496 9.99 -4.25 32.43
N ASN A 497 9.22 -4.12 33.53
CA ASN A 497 9.75 -4.28 34.88
C ASN A 497 11.07 -3.49 35.08
N ALA A 498 11.14 -2.30 34.49
CA ALA A 498 12.36 -1.51 34.43
C ALA A 498 12.56 -0.69 35.70
N THR A 499 13.80 -0.64 36.20
CA THR A 499 14.19 0.23 37.31
C THR A 499 14.47 1.63 36.80
N ARG A 500 13.69 2.61 37.26
CA ARG A 500 13.93 4.02 36.95
C ARG A 500 15.05 4.59 37.83
N HIS A 501 15.94 5.36 37.21
CA HIS A 501 16.97 6.13 37.89
C HIS A 501 16.72 7.62 37.75
N ALA A 502 16.98 8.37 38.82
CA ALA A 502 16.81 9.82 38.86
C ALA A 502 17.95 10.55 38.11
N THR A 503 19.13 9.92 38.05
CA THR A 503 20.31 10.50 37.40
C THR A 503 20.99 9.49 36.47
N VAL A 504 21.78 9.99 35.52
CA VAL A 504 22.60 9.16 34.64
C VAL A 504 23.65 8.40 35.45
N GLN A 505 24.20 9.03 36.50
CA GLN A 505 25.21 8.47 37.39
C GLN A 505 24.71 7.18 38.05
N ASP A 506 23.46 7.14 38.48
CA ASP A 506 22.89 5.96 39.13
C ASP A 506 22.73 4.78 38.16
N VAL A 507 22.44 5.04 36.89
CA VAL A 507 22.46 4.02 35.84
C VAL A 507 23.87 3.44 35.69
N PHE A 508 24.89 4.30 35.60
CA PHE A 508 26.27 3.86 35.43
C PHE A 508 26.76 3.07 36.65
N ARG A 509 26.40 3.44 37.88
CA ARG A 509 26.73 2.68 39.09
C ARG A 509 26.09 1.29 39.13
N ALA A 510 24.89 1.16 38.57
CA ALA A 510 24.10 -0.08 38.64
C ALA A 510 24.39 -1.07 37.51
N CYS A 511 24.98 -0.63 36.39
CA CYS A 511 25.01 -1.42 35.15
C CYS A 511 26.42 -1.69 34.64
N THR A 512 26.68 -2.95 34.26
CA THR A 512 27.91 -3.32 33.54
C THR A 512 27.79 -3.09 32.03
N HIS A 513 26.57 -2.98 31.51
CA HIS A 513 26.29 -2.67 30.11
C HIS A 513 25.48 -1.38 30.00
N ILE A 514 25.87 -0.49 29.09
CA ILE A 514 25.14 0.75 28.79
C ILE A 514 24.84 0.82 27.30
N THR A 515 23.60 1.17 26.95
CA THR A 515 23.19 1.49 25.58
C THR A 515 22.60 2.89 25.51
N ILE A 516 23.01 3.64 24.49
CA ILE A 516 22.64 5.05 24.33
C ILE A 516 21.70 5.22 23.14
N HIS A 517 20.51 5.77 23.41
CA HIS A 517 19.47 6.06 22.42
C HIS A 517 18.88 7.47 22.61
N ALA A 518 19.70 8.40 23.12
CA ALA A 518 19.35 9.81 23.28
C ALA A 518 19.74 10.64 22.04
N PHE A 519 19.13 11.81 21.90
CA PHE A 519 19.54 12.82 20.91
C PHE A 519 20.71 13.66 21.45
N LEU A 520 21.49 14.27 20.56
CA LEU A 520 22.56 15.20 20.95
C LEU A 520 21.97 16.57 21.29
N SER A 521 22.30 17.09 22.46
CA SER A 521 21.93 18.41 22.95
C SER A 521 23.07 18.99 23.78
N PRO A 522 23.01 20.29 24.16
CA PRO A 522 23.97 20.85 25.11
C PRO A 522 24.07 20.06 26.42
N GLN A 523 22.97 19.43 26.86
CA GLN A 523 22.91 18.62 28.09
C GLN A 523 23.43 17.19 27.90
N THR A 524 23.36 16.63 26.69
CA THR A 524 23.84 15.27 26.42
C THR A 524 25.24 15.22 25.82
N ARG A 525 25.79 16.36 25.39
CA ARG A 525 27.14 16.46 24.86
C ARG A 525 28.16 16.06 25.93
N HIS A 526 29.01 15.08 25.60
CA HIS A 526 30.06 14.52 26.46
C HIS A 526 29.53 14.10 27.84
N MET A 527 28.25 13.72 27.90
CA MET A 527 27.61 13.21 29.11
C MET A 527 28.34 11.96 29.59
N VAL A 528 28.82 11.11 28.68
CA VAL A 528 29.64 9.95 29.01
C VAL A 528 31.11 10.33 28.88
N ASN A 529 31.73 10.62 30.02
CA ASN A 529 33.12 11.06 30.15
C ASN A 529 33.91 10.14 31.12
N THR A 530 35.14 10.51 31.45
CA THR A 530 36.03 9.75 32.34
C THR A 530 35.40 9.44 33.70
N GLU A 531 34.68 10.39 34.29
CA GLU A 531 34.02 10.21 35.60
C GLU A 531 32.93 9.15 35.48
N MET A 532 32.05 9.29 34.50
CA MET A 532 30.93 8.37 34.29
C MET A 532 31.39 6.94 34.02
N ILE A 533 32.37 6.76 33.14
CA ILE A 533 32.95 5.44 32.87
C ILE A 533 33.56 4.83 34.15
N GLY A 534 34.15 5.67 35.01
CA GLY A 534 34.71 5.25 36.29
C GLY A 534 33.68 4.81 37.33
N LEU A 535 32.41 5.18 37.18
CA LEU A 535 31.33 4.77 38.08
C LEU A 535 30.84 3.34 37.83
N MET A 536 31.16 2.75 36.68
CA MET A 536 30.65 1.43 36.31
C MET A 536 31.26 0.32 37.18
N PRO A 537 30.45 -0.63 37.67
CA PRO A 537 30.82 -1.50 38.79
C PRO A 537 31.85 -2.59 38.44
N GLY A 538 32.02 -2.96 37.16
CA GLY A 538 32.90 -4.05 36.73
C GLY A 538 32.54 -5.46 37.23
N VAL A 539 31.45 -5.57 37.99
CA VAL A 539 30.89 -6.81 38.55
C VAL A 539 29.37 -6.73 38.41
N ALA A 540 28.77 -7.82 37.96
CA ALA A 540 27.34 -7.93 37.78
C ALA A 540 26.60 -8.34 39.07
N PRO A 541 25.27 -8.21 39.15
CA PRO A 541 24.50 -8.55 40.36
C PRO A 541 24.65 -10.01 40.82
N ASP A 542 24.97 -10.92 39.90
CA ASP A 542 25.22 -12.33 40.19
C ASP A 542 26.66 -12.61 40.68
N GLY A 543 27.47 -11.57 40.94
CA GLY A 543 28.86 -11.68 41.37
C GLY A 543 29.84 -11.98 40.23
N THR A 544 29.36 -12.15 39.00
CA THR A 544 30.23 -12.38 37.84
C THR A 544 31.02 -11.11 37.55
N LYS A 545 32.37 -11.20 37.58
CA LYS A 545 33.22 -10.12 37.06
C LYS A 545 32.91 -9.96 35.57
N CYS A 546 32.28 -8.85 35.23
CA CYS A 546 31.75 -8.56 33.92
C CYS A 546 32.18 -7.13 33.60
N GLY A 547 33.00 -7.00 32.55
CA GLY A 547 33.60 -5.73 32.20
C GLY A 547 32.57 -4.63 31.92
N ASN A 548 33.04 -3.39 31.90
CA ASN A 548 32.22 -2.24 31.57
C ASN A 548 32.08 -2.15 30.03
N HIS A 549 30.86 -2.30 29.51
CA HIS A 549 30.55 -2.34 28.09
C HIS A 549 29.61 -1.19 27.71
N ILE A 550 29.93 -0.43 26.65
CA ILE A 550 29.10 0.68 26.18
C ILE A 550 28.81 0.55 24.67
N VAL A 551 27.54 0.72 24.28
CA VAL A 551 27.07 0.79 22.90
C VAL A 551 26.42 2.16 22.65
N ASN A 552 26.80 2.84 21.55
CA ASN A 552 26.13 4.06 21.11
C ASN A 552 25.68 3.96 19.65
N CYS A 553 24.37 3.89 19.46
CA CYS A 553 23.70 4.01 18.16
C CYS A 553 22.75 5.22 18.14
N GLY A 554 22.93 6.17 19.08
CA GLY A 554 22.12 7.38 19.21
C GLY A 554 22.69 8.52 18.35
N ARG A 555 23.64 9.27 18.91
CA ARG A 555 24.39 10.32 18.22
C ARG A 555 25.84 10.39 18.68
N GLY A 556 26.74 10.77 17.77
CA GLY A 556 28.11 11.13 18.09
C GLY A 556 28.18 12.34 19.02
N GLY A 557 29.24 12.42 19.82
CA GLY A 557 29.43 13.49 20.81
C GLY A 557 28.62 13.38 22.09
N ILE A 558 27.82 12.33 22.28
CA ILE A 558 27.28 12.00 23.61
C ILE A 558 28.37 11.36 24.48
N ILE A 559 29.21 10.52 23.86
CA ILE A 559 30.42 9.98 24.46
C ILE A 559 31.59 10.88 24.08
N ASP A 560 32.40 11.25 25.07
CA ASP A 560 33.71 11.85 24.85
C ASP A 560 34.68 10.77 24.34
N GLU A 561 35.00 10.81 23.04
CA GLU A 561 35.76 9.74 22.37
C GLU A 561 37.19 9.59 22.92
N GLU A 562 37.82 10.69 23.33
CA GLU A 562 39.17 10.70 23.93
C GLU A 562 39.16 10.05 25.33
N ALA A 563 38.18 10.42 26.16
CA ALA A 563 37.99 9.80 27.47
C ALA A 563 37.74 8.29 27.35
N ALA A 564 36.94 7.88 26.37
CA ALA A 564 36.66 6.48 26.11
C ALA A 564 37.91 5.72 25.64
N ALA A 565 38.73 6.31 24.76
CA ALA A 565 40.00 5.72 24.32
C ALA A 565 40.97 5.50 25.49
N ALA A 566 41.12 6.50 26.37
CA ALA A 566 41.93 6.38 27.58
C ALA A 566 41.40 5.30 28.55
N ALA A 567 40.07 5.19 28.67
CA ALA A 567 39.44 4.17 29.51
C ALA A 567 39.63 2.74 28.97
N LEU A 568 39.59 2.55 27.65
CA LEU A 568 39.93 1.27 27.00
C LEU A 568 41.39 0.89 27.26
N LYS A 569 42.31 1.84 27.07
CA LYS A 569 43.76 1.63 27.27
C LYS A 569 44.10 1.26 28.72
N SER A 570 43.42 1.87 29.70
CA SER A 570 43.61 1.57 31.12
C SER A 570 42.86 0.32 31.61
N GLY A 571 41.97 -0.25 30.78
CA GLY A 571 41.11 -1.39 31.16
C GLY A 571 39.93 -1.04 32.06
N LYS A 572 39.71 0.25 32.37
CA LYS A 572 38.50 0.72 33.08
C LYS A 572 37.23 0.49 32.27
N LEU A 573 37.34 0.66 30.94
CA LEU A 573 36.31 0.25 30.00
C LEU A 573 36.74 -1.05 29.33
N ASN A 574 35.88 -2.06 29.36
CA ASN A 574 36.21 -3.35 28.76
C ASN A 574 35.98 -3.36 27.26
N SER A 575 34.91 -2.73 26.76
CA SER A 575 34.72 -2.54 25.33
C SER A 575 33.82 -1.35 25.00
N LEU A 576 34.01 -0.80 23.81
CA LEU A 576 33.18 0.28 23.27
C LEU A 576 32.71 -0.08 21.85
N ALA A 577 31.45 0.19 21.56
CA ALA A 577 30.85 0.00 20.25
C ALA A 577 30.15 1.29 19.79
N LEU A 578 30.55 1.82 18.65
CA LEU A 578 29.99 3.06 18.09
C LEU A 578 29.46 2.82 16.67
N ASP A 579 28.19 3.16 16.44
CA ASP A 579 27.69 3.37 15.07
C ASP A 579 27.84 4.84 14.63
N VAL A 580 28.03 5.75 15.59
CA VAL A 580 28.00 7.21 15.37
C VAL A 580 29.21 7.88 16.02
N PHE A 581 29.76 8.90 15.35
CA PHE A 581 31.01 9.57 15.75
C PHE A 581 30.83 11.08 15.91
N GLU A 582 31.65 11.72 16.73
CA GLU A 582 31.69 13.18 16.92
C GLU A 582 31.87 13.93 15.61
N VAL A 583 32.73 13.39 14.74
CA VAL A 583 33.00 13.91 13.40
C VAL A 583 32.77 12.80 12.39
N GLU A 584 31.85 13.05 11.46
CA GLU A 584 31.51 12.11 10.39
C GLU A 584 31.72 12.74 9.01
N PRO A 585 32.45 12.08 8.07
CA PRO A 585 33.11 10.79 8.22
C PRO A 585 34.28 10.80 9.22
N CYS A 586 34.39 9.75 10.05
CA CYS A 586 35.49 9.62 11.01
C CYS A 586 36.79 9.29 10.27
N GLY A 587 37.81 10.14 10.45
CA GLY A 587 39.12 10.00 9.82
C GLY A 587 40.07 9.12 10.65
N LYS A 588 40.96 9.76 11.41
CA LYS A 588 41.81 9.08 12.40
C LYS A 588 41.17 9.24 13.78
N SER A 589 41.18 8.18 14.58
CA SER A 589 40.69 8.19 15.96
C SER A 589 41.57 7.31 16.85
N PRO A 590 41.91 7.73 18.08
CA PRO A 590 42.65 6.91 19.04
C PRO A 590 41.89 5.63 19.44
N LEU A 591 40.56 5.60 19.24
CA LEU A 591 39.75 4.41 19.47
C LEU A 591 40.16 3.23 18.57
N PHE A 592 40.67 3.50 17.37
CA PHE A 592 41.06 2.47 16.40
C PHE A 592 42.30 1.68 16.83
N GLU A 593 43.06 2.18 17.81
CA GLU A 593 44.23 1.49 18.35
C GLU A 593 43.86 0.34 19.31
N SER A 594 42.61 0.32 19.81
CA SER A 594 42.14 -0.70 20.74
C SER A 594 41.54 -1.91 20.02
N ASP A 595 41.98 -3.12 20.38
CA ASP A 595 41.37 -4.38 19.92
C ASP A 595 40.03 -4.70 20.61
N ARG A 596 39.63 -3.89 21.60
CA ARG A 596 38.34 -3.94 22.30
C ARG A 596 37.35 -2.88 21.83
N PHE A 597 37.71 -2.13 20.80
CA PHE A 597 36.83 -1.20 20.11
C PHE A 597 36.25 -1.85 18.84
N GLN A 598 34.96 -1.63 18.62
CA GLN A 598 34.28 -2.00 17.38
C GLN A 598 33.39 -0.87 16.91
N ALA A 599 33.16 -0.77 15.61
CA ALA A 599 32.32 0.29 15.08
C ALA A 599 31.66 -0.08 13.75
N SER A 600 30.66 0.71 13.39
CA SER A 600 30.07 0.75 12.06
C SER A 600 29.92 2.20 11.58
N PRO A 601 29.95 2.46 10.27
CA PRO A 601 29.99 3.82 9.73
C PRO A 601 28.57 4.41 9.59
N HIS A 602 27.85 4.60 10.70
CA HIS A 602 26.50 5.18 10.76
C HIS A 602 25.48 4.46 9.88
N ILE A 603 25.35 3.15 10.10
CA ILE A 603 24.51 2.24 9.31
C ILE A 603 23.26 1.76 10.04
N GLY A 604 22.93 2.27 11.24
CA GLY A 604 21.77 1.82 12.02
C GLY A 604 20.44 1.82 11.26
N ALA A 605 20.26 2.72 10.29
CA ALA A 605 19.06 2.77 9.44
C ALA A 605 19.28 2.22 8.01
N SER A 606 20.46 1.67 7.72
CA SER A 606 20.89 1.27 6.38
C SER A 606 20.53 -0.18 6.06
N THR A 607 19.23 -0.49 6.13
CA THR A 607 18.66 -1.78 5.71
C THR A 607 17.66 -1.58 4.56
N ILE A 608 17.47 -2.60 3.74
CA ILE A 608 16.53 -2.54 2.60
C ILE A 608 15.11 -2.21 3.11
N GLU A 609 14.71 -2.84 4.20
CA GLU A 609 13.41 -2.70 4.83
C GLU A 609 13.20 -1.30 5.40
N ALA A 610 14.18 -0.74 6.11
CA ALA A 610 14.08 0.62 6.64
C ALA A 610 14.01 1.64 5.50
N GLN A 611 14.83 1.50 4.46
CA GLN A 611 14.80 2.41 3.31
C GLN A 611 13.43 2.41 2.61
N ASN A 612 12.81 1.25 2.45
CA ASN A 612 11.46 1.13 1.90
C ASN A 612 10.40 1.79 2.80
N ARG A 613 10.44 1.53 4.12
CA ARG A 613 9.52 2.14 5.09
C ARG A 613 9.68 3.66 5.17
N VAL A 614 10.92 4.18 5.15
CA VAL A 614 11.21 5.62 5.14
C VAL A 614 10.50 6.29 3.96
N GLY A 615 10.61 5.69 2.77
CA GLY A 615 9.96 6.20 1.56
C GLY A 615 8.43 6.28 1.68
N ALA A 616 7.80 5.21 2.16
CA ALA A 616 6.35 5.18 2.35
C ALA A 616 5.88 6.19 3.41
N GLU A 617 6.58 6.23 4.56
CA GLU A 617 6.26 7.12 5.68
C GLU A 617 6.40 8.59 5.27
N ILE A 618 7.51 8.97 4.62
CA ILE A 618 7.74 10.36 4.21
C ILE A 618 6.77 10.79 3.10
N ALA A 619 6.44 9.90 2.15
CA ALA A 619 5.45 10.21 1.13
C ALA A 619 4.07 10.48 1.76
N GLY A 620 3.64 9.64 2.71
CA GLY A 620 2.39 9.85 3.44
C GLY A 620 2.37 11.16 4.23
N ALA A 621 3.46 11.49 4.93
CA ALA A 621 3.58 12.74 5.67
C ALA A 621 3.54 13.98 4.76
N VAL A 622 4.19 13.90 3.59
CA VAL A 622 4.20 14.98 2.59
C VAL A 622 2.81 15.18 1.99
N ILE A 623 2.13 14.09 1.60
CA ILE A 623 0.76 14.15 1.07
C ILE A 623 -0.15 14.81 2.11
N ALA A 624 -0.13 14.32 3.36
CA ALA A 624 -0.93 14.89 4.43
C ALA A 624 -0.66 16.40 4.61
N ALA A 625 0.61 16.79 4.72
CA ALA A 625 1.00 18.18 4.90
C ALA A 625 0.56 19.09 3.73
N LEU A 626 0.71 18.63 2.48
CA LEU A 626 0.34 19.40 1.29
C LEU A 626 -1.17 19.48 1.06
N ASP A 627 -1.91 18.46 1.48
CA ASP A 627 -3.37 18.39 1.40
C ASP A 627 -4.09 19.08 2.57
N GLY A 628 -3.34 19.62 3.54
CA GLY A 628 -3.93 20.27 4.70
C GLY A 628 -4.43 19.31 5.79
N SER A 629 -3.89 18.10 5.84
CA SER A 629 -4.09 17.20 6.97
C SER A 629 -2.90 17.27 7.93
N PRO A 630 -3.12 17.20 9.25
CA PRO A 630 -2.02 17.17 10.20
C PRO A 630 -1.15 15.90 10.00
N PRO A 631 0.17 16.02 9.78
CA PRO A 631 1.06 14.87 9.65
C PRO A 631 1.10 14.10 10.98
N ALA A 632 0.64 12.85 10.98
CA ALA A 632 0.41 12.05 12.19
C ALA A 632 1.71 11.65 12.90
N GLY A 633 2.20 12.51 13.80
CA GLY A 633 3.42 12.25 14.59
C GLY A 633 4.73 12.50 13.85
N ASN A 634 4.66 12.93 12.58
CA ASN A 634 5.82 13.29 11.75
C ASN A 634 6.20 14.78 11.86
N LEU A 635 5.28 15.64 12.29
CA LEU A 635 5.54 17.09 12.42
C LEU A 635 6.53 17.36 13.56
N VAL A 636 7.63 18.04 13.22
CA VAL A 636 8.74 18.31 14.13
C VAL A 636 8.60 19.69 14.78
N ASN A 637 8.41 20.74 13.99
CA ASN A 637 8.22 22.12 14.48
C ASN A 637 6.72 22.42 14.70
N LYS A 638 6.22 22.04 15.88
CA LYS A 638 4.80 22.06 16.24
C LYS A 638 4.19 23.47 16.37
N ASP A 639 5.04 24.49 16.39
CA ASP A 639 4.65 25.90 16.38
C ASP A 639 4.13 26.38 15.01
N VAL A 640 4.37 25.61 13.95
CA VAL A 640 3.78 25.85 12.62
C VAL A 640 2.55 24.96 12.43
N GLN A 641 1.38 25.57 12.27
CA GLN A 641 0.11 24.85 12.03
C GLN A 641 -0.12 24.55 10.54
N PRO A 642 -0.78 23.43 10.19
CA PRO A 642 -1.25 23.18 8.82
C PRO A 642 -2.23 24.30 8.43
N LYS A 643 -1.91 25.07 7.38
CA LYS A 643 -2.73 26.22 6.95
C LYS A 643 -3.89 25.85 6.02
N PHE A 644 -4.17 24.57 5.79
CA PHE A 644 -5.20 24.11 4.86
C PHE A 644 -5.89 22.89 5.45
N GLY A 645 -7.12 22.61 5.01
CA GLY A 645 -7.95 21.47 5.43
C GLY A 645 -9.37 21.91 5.79
N PRO A 646 -10.44 21.22 5.33
CA PRO A 646 -11.80 21.57 5.72
C PRO A 646 -11.99 21.42 7.25
N PRO A 647 -12.94 22.15 7.87
CA PRO A 647 -13.47 21.70 9.16
C PRO A 647 -13.91 20.24 8.98
N ARG A 648 -13.48 19.35 9.87
CA ARG A 648 -13.96 17.97 9.90
C ARG A 648 -15.48 18.01 9.79
N ALA A 649 -16.05 17.32 8.79
CA ALA A 649 -17.44 16.91 8.91
C ALA A 649 -17.52 16.15 10.25
N ALA A 650 -18.33 16.69 11.17
CA ALA A 650 -18.71 15.92 12.34
C ALA A 650 -19.22 14.59 11.82
N LYS A 651 -18.72 13.48 12.37
CA LYS A 651 -19.35 12.17 12.18
C LYS A 651 -20.85 12.37 12.49
N MET A 652 -21.69 12.30 11.46
CA MET A 652 -23.12 12.08 11.62
C MET A 652 -23.36 10.58 11.77
#